data_AF-A0A1S7RJ29-F1
#
_entry.id   AF-A0A1S7RJ29-F1
#
_cell.length_a   1.000
_cell.length_b   1.000
_cell.length_c   1.000
_cell.angle_alpha   90.00
_cell.angle_beta   90.00
_cell.angle_gamma   90.00
#
_symmetry.space_group_name_H-M   'P 1'
#
loop_
_entity.id
_entity.type
_entity.pdbx_description
1 polymer ?
#
loop_
_entity_poly.entity_id
_entity_poly.type
_entity_poly.pdbx_seq_one_letter_code
_entity_poly.pdbx_strand_id
1 'polypeptide(L)'
;MASLTTAQIAALSSAGISGLGTGQIAALTGEQVNVLTNAQISALTSKQVAALDVTDIASLSAAQIAAIGAAGVAGLTTDQIAALSTSQVEALTSAQIAALNSKQIAALSADDLAIFTTAEMAAIGSGAISGLSASTIASLTTAQIAALGTAAVAGLTADQIAALGTGQVDALTNAQIAALTSKQVTALSVSGIGSLSSVQMAALSTAGVAGLTTDQIAALSTSQVEAMTSVQIAALSSKQIAALSADDLDIFTTAEIASIGSSAVSGLSASTIASLTTAQIAALGTAAVSGLTTDQIAALGTGQLNGLTNAQIGALTSRQVAALSATGIAALTTSQIAALDAKAVAGLGSAQAGALSVEQVEALSTRQIAALTSDALQGLSTDMLETFSPEELAAIGAGAIKGLSTNFIATLSTAEVAALSTAGISGLTSEQVDALGKGGIEALSTSQIAALSSSGLAGLTTEDMETFSTGELAAISSTAIRGLSNTVVAALSSESIAALTTGQVASLSYGQVAAMDAAQIGALSTSQVSALSARQAAALGADDLTTFSAEQIISLSSSAIPGLSTSTLAGLTASQAAAFTPGQIAAMTSAQVTALNSSKPANSSVQEIASFLSTTEAKSSSQDNTGETSGSVGTSTKTQETSDAASAILSYLDV
;
A
#
# COMPACT_ATOMS: atom_id res chain seq x y z
N MET A 1 28.57 -52.80 54.96
CA MET A 1 29.83 -52.26 54.39
C MET A 1 30.76 -51.78 55.50
N ALA A 2 30.30 -50.94 56.42
CA ALA A 2 31.05 -50.49 57.60
C ALA A 2 31.77 -51.60 58.43
N SER A 3 31.32 -52.86 58.40
CA SER A 3 31.96 -53.98 59.13
C SER A 3 33.19 -54.57 58.44
N LEU A 4 33.49 -54.19 57.19
CA LEU A 4 34.68 -54.66 56.47
C LEU A 4 35.91 -53.88 56.93
N THR A 5 37.08 -54.51 56.91
CA THR A 5 38.35 -53.81 57.14
C THR A 5 38.74 -52.98 55.92
N THR A 6 39.56 -51.95 56.11
CA THR A 6 40.13 -51.15 55.02
C THR A 6 40.90 -52.02 54.01
N ALA A 7 41.64 -53.03 54.47
CA ALA A 7 42.32 -53.98 53.61
C ALA A 7 41.35 -54.82 52.75
N GLN A 8 40.20 -55.23 53.30
CA GLN A 8 39.17 -55.95 52.54
C GLN A 8 38.52 -55.07 51.49
N ILE A 9 38.29 -53.78 51.79
CA ILE A 9 37.76 -52.81 50.82
C ILE A 9 38.78 -52.58 49.68
N ALA A 10 40.05 -52.34 50.03
CA ALA A 10 41.11 -52.14 49.04
C ALA A 10 41.35 -53.38 48.14
N ALA A 11 41.04 -54.58 48.62
CA ALA A 11 41.16 -55.82 47.85
C ALA A 11 40.01 -56.09 46.86
N LEU A 12 38.92 -55.31 46.88
CA LEU A 12 37.82 -55.47 45.92
C LEU A 12 38.29 -55.15 44.49
N SER A 13 37.81 -55.88 43.49
CA SER A 13 38.08 -55.51 42.10
C SER A 13 37.30 -54.24 41.72
N SER A 14 37.75 -53.51 40.70
CA SER A 14 37.01 -52.39 40.11
C SER A 14 35.57 -52.77 39.72
N ALA A 15 35.37 -53.99 39.19
CA ALA A 15 34.04 -54.52 38.89
C ALA A 15 33.22 -54.82 40.15
N GLY A 16 33.88 -55.25 41.23
CA GLY A 16 33.25 -55.42 42.54
C GLY A 16 32.74 -54.10 43.10
N ILE A 17 33.54 -53.03 42.98
CA ILE A 17 33.16 -51.68 43.41
C ILE A 17 32.01 -51.11 42.56
N SER A 18 32.09 -51.21 41.22
CA SER A 18 31.02 -50.72 40.34
C SER A 18 29.71 -51.50 40.48
N GLY A 19 29.77 -52.76 40.96
CA GLY A 19 28.62 -53.59 41.26
C GLY A 19 27.90 -53.27 42.58
N LEU A 20 28.45 -52.41 43.45
CA LEU A 20 27.81 -52.02 44.71
C LEU A 20 26.60 -51.09 44.47
N GLY A 21 25.52 -51.27 45.22
CA GLY A 21 24.41 -50.31 45.25
C GLY A 21 24.80 -49.00 45.94
N THR A 22 24.07 -47.91 45.66
CA THR A 22 24.32 -46.60 46.27
C THR A 22 24.22 -46.61 47.80
N GLY A 23 23.29 -47.38 48.38
CA GLY A 23 23.19 -47.55 49.83
C GLY A 23 24.35 -48.33 50.45
N GLN A 24 25.05 -49.18 49.67
CA GLN A 24 26.27 -49.85 50.14
C GLN A 24 27.45 -48.88 50.13
N ILE A 25 27.56 -48.04 49.11
CA ILE A 25 28.57 -46.98 49.01
C ILE A 25 28.39 -45.97 50.15
N ALA A 26 27.17 -45.47 50.38
CA ALA A 26 26.85 -44.55 51.48
C ALA A 26 27.07 -45.16 52.89
N ALA A 27 27.23 -46.48 52.99
CA ALA A 27 27.49 -47.17 54.25
C ALA A 27 28.98 -47.52 54.44
N LEU A 28 29.87 -47.02 53.58
CA LEU A 28 31.31 -47.04 53.81
C LEU A 28 31.67 -46.00 54.88
N THR A 29 32.72 -46.26 55.65
CA THR A 29 33.29 -45.23 56.54
C THR A 29 34.31 -44.39 55.77
N GLY A 30 34.60 -43.17 56.21
CA GLY A 30 35.63 -42.33 55.57
C GLY A 30 37.01 -43.00 55.50
N GLU A 31 37.39 -43.80 56.50
CA GLU A 31 38.61 -44.62 56.45
C GLU A 31 38.58 -45.66 55.32
N GLN A 32 37.42 -46.28 55.06
CA GLN A 32 37.23 -47.24 53.97
C GLN A 32 37.25 -46.56 52.60
N VAL A 33 36.66 -45.35 52.49
CA VAL A 33 36.69 -44.58 51.25
C VAL A 33 38.13 -44.15 50.91
N ASN A 34 38.90 -43.69 51.90
CA ASN A 34 40.27 -43.21 51.70
C ASN A 34 41.25 -44.27 51.23
N VAL A 35 41.01 -45.56 51.50
CA VAL A 35 41.87 -46.67 51.03
C VAL A 35 41.50 -47.21 49.64
N LEU A 36 40.45 -46.68 49.00
CA LEU A 36 40.11 -47.05 47.63
C LEU A 36 41.24 -46.64 46.68
N THR A 37 41.67 -47.58 45.85
CA THR A 37 42.66 -47.34 44.81
C THR A 37 42.09 -46.47 43.68
N ASN A 38 42.95 -45.79 42.93
CA ASN A 38 42.53 -44.99 41.77
C ASN A 38 41.73 -45.82 40.75
N ALA A 39 42.08 -47.09 40.55
CA ALA A 39 41.34 -47.98 39.65
C ALA A 39 39.94 -48.34 40.16
N GLN A 40 39.74 -48.39 41.48
CA GLN A 40 38.43 -48.60 42.09
C GLN A 40 37.58 -47.32 42.04
N ILE A 41 38.18 -46.16 42.36
CA ILE A 41 37.51 -44.85 42.27
C ILE A 41 37.05 -44.58 40.83
N SER A 42 37.90 -44.85 39.84
CA SER A 42 37.57 -44.68 38.41
C SER A 42 36.41 -45.58 37.95
N ALA A 43 36.17 -46.69 38.63
CA ALA A 43 35.08 -47.61 38.33
C ALA A 43 33.74 -47.20 38.97
N LEU A 44 33.71 -46.20 39.86
CA LEU A 44 32.48 -45.71 40.46
C LEU A 44 31.57 -45.08 39.39
N THR A 45 30.31 -45.45 39.44
CA THR A 45 29.26 -44.84 38.61
C THR A 45 28.85 -43.46 39.16
N SER A 46 28.22 -42.63 38.33
CA SER A 46 27.72 -41.31 38.74
C SER A 46 26.81 -41.36 39.98
N LYS A 47 25.94 -42.37 40.07
CA LYS A 47 25.04 -42.56 41.21
C LYS A 47 25.78 -42.97 42.48
N GLN A 48 26.87 -43.72 42.36
CA GLN A 48 27.69 -44.12 43.49
C GLN A 48 28.52 -42.95 44.00
N VAL A 49 29.10 -42.15 43.10
CA VAL A 49 29.80 -40.91 43.48
C VAL A 49 28.86 -39.94 44.19
N ALA A 50 27.63 -39.76 43.68
CA ALA A 50 26.60 -38.96 44.33
C ALA A 50 26.20 -39.46 45.73
N ALA A 51 26.45 -40.73 46.04
CA ALA A 51 26.07 -41.37 47.30
C ALA A 51 27.20 -41.35 48.36
N LEU A 52 28.41 -40.89 48.01
CA LEU A 52 29.48 -40.65 48.98
C LEU A 52 29.13 -39.45 49.84
N ASP A 53 29.44 -39.48 51.13
CA ASP A 53 29.22 -38.32 51.98
C ASP A 53 30.16 -37.17 51.61
N VAL A 54 29.73 -35.93 51.89
CA VAL A 54 30.50 -34.71 51.60
C VAL A 54 31.88 -34.77 52.28
N THR A 55 31.95 -35.30 53.49
CA THR A 55 33.21 -35.47 54.23
C THR A 55 34.13 -36.51 53.62
N ASP A 56 33.57 -37.55 52.99
CA ASP A 56 34.35 -38.59 52.33
C ASP A 56 34.98 -38.05 51.04
N ILE A 57 34.23 -37.27 50.26
CA ILE A 57 34.76 -36.56 49.08
C ILE A 57 35.87 -35.60 49.49
N ALA A 58 35.65 -34.80 50.54
CA ALA A 58 36.63 -33.84 51.04
C ALA A 58 37.92 -34.51 51.56
N SER A 59 37.87 -35.77 52.02
CA SER A 59 39.06 -36.49 52.52
C SER A 59 39.87 -37.21 51.45
N LEU A 60 39.37 -37.32 50.20
CA LEU A 60 40.11 -37.97 49.11
C LEU A 60 41.41 -37.22 48.78
N SER A 61 42.45 -37.95 48.39
CA SER A 61 43.65 -37.30 47.86
C SER A 61 43.39 -36.67 46.49
N ALA A 62 44.21 -35.68 46.11
CA ALA A 62 44.21 -35.10 44.76
C ALA A 62 44.27 -36.17 43.65
N ALA A 63 45.10 -37.22 43.83
CA ALA A 63 45.21 -38.32 42.87
C ALA A 63 43.93 -39.17 42.76
N GLN A 64 43.19 -39.33 43.86
CA GLN A 64 41.90 -40.02 43.85
C GLN A 64 40.82 -39.16 43.18
N ILE A 65 40.81 -37.84 43.40
CA ILE A 65 39.92 -36.91 42.69
C ILE A 65 40.18 -36.95 41.18
N ALA A 66 41.45 -36.89 40.75
CA ALA A 66 41.84 -37.05 39.34
C ALA A 66 41.42 -38.41 38.76
N ALA A 67 41.28 -39.45 39.60
CA ALA A 67 40.89 -40.78 39.16
C ALA A 67 39.36 -40.95 38.96
N ILE A 68 38.52 -40.04 39.49
CA ILE A 68 37.06 -40.11 39.29
C ILE A 68 36.77 -39.97 37.79
N GLY A 69 36.12 -40.95 37.17
CA GLY A 69 35.76 -40.86 35.76
C GLY A 69 34.87 -39.64 35.47
N ALA A 70 34.91 -39.09 34.25
CA ALA A 70 34.08 -37.94 33.87
C ALA A 70 32.57 -38.15 34.15
N ALA A 71 32.07 -39.38 33.95
CA ALA A 71 30.71 -39.75 34.33
C ALA A 71 30.48 -39.69 35.85
N GLY A 72 31.47 -40.05 36.66
CA GLY A 72 31.46 -39.90 38.11
C GLY A 72 31.36 -38.44 38.54
N VAL A 73 32.16 -37.56 37.92
CA VAL A 73 32.14 -36.11 38.16
C VAL A 73 30.78 -35.49 37.81
N ALA A 74 30.14 -35.92 36.72
CA ALA A 74 28.78 -35.50 36.40
C ALA A 74 27.74 -35.94 37.46
N GLY A 75 28.07 -36.90 38.33
CA GLY A 75 27.26 -37.34 39.47
C GLY A 75 27.49 -36.56 40.76
N LEU A 76 28.56 -35.77 40.89
CA LEU A 76 28.84 -35.01 42.10
C LEU A 76 27.72 -34.01 42.42
N THR A 77 27.33 -33.90 43.68
CA THR A 77 26.40 -32.86 44.15
C THR A 77 27.12 -31.52 44.28
N THR A 78 26.37 -30.42 44.34
CA THR A 78 26.96 -29.08 44.56
C THR A 78 27.65 -28.99 45.91
N ASP A 79 27.12 -29.66 46.94
CA ASP A 79 27.70 -29.65 48.29
C ASP A 79 29.02 -30.44 48.34
N GLN A 80 29.12 -31.53 47.59
CA GLN A 80 30.36 -32.30 47.45
C GLN A 80 31.44 -31.48 46.73
N ILE A 81 31.09 -30.73 45.68
CA ILE A 81 32.03 -29.86 44.96
C ILE A 81 32.49 -28.71 45.84
N ALA A 82 31.57 -28.04 46.54
CA ALA A 82 31.89 -26.92 47.43
C ALA A 82 32.77 -27.33 48.63
N ALA A 83 32.83 -28.62 48.98
CA ALA A 83 33.67 -29.15 50.04
C ALA A 83 35.08 -29.56 49.58
N LEU A 84 35.36 -29.52 48.27
CA LEU A 84 36.72 -29.77 47.77
C LEU A 84 37.66 -28.66 48.22
N SER A 85 38.88 -29.04 48.59
CA SER A 85 40.00 -28.12 48.76
C SER A 85 40.52 -27.65 47.41
N THR A 86 41.16 -26.47 47.38
CA THR A 86 41.77 -25.91 46.16
C THR A 86 42.75 -26.87 45.48
N SER A 87 43.54 -27.65 46.24
CA SER A 87 44.45 -28.66 45.65
C SER A 87 43.72 -29.88 45.06
N GLN A 88 42.53 -30.21 45.54
CA GLN A 88 41.69 -31.25 44.91
C GLN A 88 41.04 -30.71 43.64
N VAL A 89 40.61 -29.44 43.64
CA VAL A 89 40.09 -28.79 42.43
C VAL A 89 41.18 -28.65 41.36
N GLU A 90 42.41 -28.30 41.75
CA GLU A 90 43.59 -28.26 40.86
C GLU A 90 43.91 -29.63 40.22
N ALA A 91 43.51 -30.72 40.87
CA ALA A 91 43.73 -32.08 40.36
C ALA A 91 42.70 -32.51 39.31
N LEU A 92 41.64 -31.71 39.07
CA LEU A 92 40.63 -32.03 38.06
C LEU A 92 41.24 -31.93 36.66
N THR A 93 40.99 -32.96 35.86
CA THR A 93 41.39 -32.99 34.45
C THR A 93 40.41 -32.21 33.59
N SER A 94 40.85 -31.75 32.41
CA SER A 94 39.97 -31.12 31.41
C SER A 94 38.74 -31.97 31.05
N ALA A 95 38.88 -33.29 31.00
CA ALA A 95 37.76 -34.19 30.71
C ALA A 95 36.71 -34.21 31.83
N GLN A 96 37.13 -34.04 33.09
CA GLN A 96 36.24 -33.93 34.24
C GLN A 96 35.56 -32.56 34.27
N ILE A 97 36.31 -31.48 33.99
CA ILE A 97 35.75 -30.12 33.92
C ILE A 97 34.70 -30.02 32.82
N ALA A 98 34.95 -30.62 31.66
CA ALA A 98 33.99 -30.68 30.55
C ALA A 98 32.69 -31.44 30.90
N ALA A 99 32.70 -32.29 31.93
CA ALA A 99 31.53 -33.03 32.39
C ALA A 99 30.68 -32.26 33.43
N LEU A 100 31.18 -31.14 33.96
CA LEU A 100 30.44 -30.30 34.90
C LEU A 100 29.24 -29.63 34.22
N ASN A 101 28.13 -29.53 34.95
CA ASN A 101 26.98 -28.72 34.55
C ASN A 101 26.99 -27.32 35.21
N SER A 102 26.04 -26.46 34.85
CA SER A 102 25.96 -25.09 35.37
C SER A 102 25.86 -25.00 36.89
N LYS A 103 25.13 -25.89 37.56
CA LYS A 103 25.04 -25.87 39.02
C LYS A 103 26.35 -26.30 39.68
N GLN A 104 27.00 -27.30 39.10
CA GLN A 104 28.24 -27.85 39.61
C GLN A 104 29.40 -26.86 39.49
N ILE A 105 29.55 -26.20 38.34
CA ILE A 105 30.60 -25.19 38.17
C ILE A 105 30.35 -23.95 39.03
N ALA A 106 29.08 -23.60 39.28
CA ALA A 106 28.71 -22.51 40.18
C ALA A 106 29.03 -22.79 41.66
N ALA A 107 29.27 -24.05 42.03
CA ALA A 107 29.67 -24.44 43.37
C ALA A 107 31.19 -24.28 43.61
N LEU A 108 31.99 -24.05 42.57
CA LEU A 108 33.41 -23.70 42.70
C LEU A 108 33.56 -22.26 43.17
N SER A 109 34.55 -21.99 44.01
CA SER A 109 34.87 -20.64 44.46
C SER A 109 35.61 -19.84 43.36
N ALA A 110 35.68 -18.51 43.54
CA ALA A 110 36.48 -17.68 42.64
C ALA A 110 37.99 -18.02 42.72
N ASP A 111 38.48 -18.41 43.90
CA ASP A 111 39.87 -18.83 44.11
C ASP A 111 40.16 -20.14 43.39
N ASP A 112 39.20 -21.06 43.34
CA ASP A 112 39.31 -22.32 42.59
C ASP A 112 39.40 -22.09 41.08
N LEU A 113 38.64 -21.13 40.55
CA LEU A 113 38.71 -20.77 39.13
C LEU A 113 39.96 -19.95 38.78
N ALA A 114 40.53 -19.22 39.75
CA ALA A 114 41.74 -18.44 39.54
C ALA A 114 42.97 -19.32 39.26
N ILE A 115 42.99 -20.56 39.76
CA ILE A 115 44.09 -21.51 39.54
C ILE A 115 43.95 -22.33 38.25
N PHE A 116 42.81 -22.26 37.54
CA PHE A 116 42.63 -23.01 36.30
C PHE A 116 43.60 -22.56 35.21
N THR A 117 44.25 -23.54 34.59
CA THR A 117 45.07 -23.37 33.38
C THR A 117 44.20 -23.02 32.17
N THR A 118 44.84 -22.54 31.10
CA THR A 118 44.13 -22.23 29.85
C THR A 118 43.48 -23.47 29.21
N ALA A 119 44.06 -24.66 29.38
CA ALA A 119 43.47 -25.91 28.89
C ALA A 119 42.20 -26.30 29.65
N GLU A 120 42.16 -26.01 30.95
CA GLU A 120 41.01 -26.24 31.82
C GLU A 120 39.90 -25.22 31.55
N MET A 121 40.26 -23.95 31.37
CA MET A 121 39.31 -22.92 30.92
C MET A 121 38.68 -23.27 29.56
N ALA A 122 39.47 -23.78 28.61
CA ALA A 122 38.98 -24.22 27.30
C ALA A 122 38.02 -25.42 27.39
N ALA A 123 38.12 -26.23 28.45
CA ALA A 123 37.27 -27.39 28.67
C ALA A 123 35.88 -27.05 29.21
N ILE A 124 35.67 -25.82 29.73
CA ILE A 124 34.37 -25.37 30.22
C ILE A 124 33.41 -25.26 29.03
N GLY A 125 32.33 -26.06 29.05
CA GLY A 125 31.32 -26.06 28.00
C GLY A 125 30.24 -24.97 28.15
N SER A 126 29.45 -24.77 27.09
CA SER A 126 28.32 -23.82 27.06
C SER A 126 27.24 -24.10 28.12
N GLY A 127 27.01 -25.37 28.43
CA GLY A 127 26.06 -25.79 29.47
C GLY A 127 26.55 -25.51 30.90
N ALA A 128 27.86 -25.35 31.10
CA ALA A 128 28.45 -25.06 32.40
C ALA A 128 28.60 -23.56 32.62
N ILE A 129 29.20 -22.85 31.67
CA ILE A 129 29.62 -21.44 31.81
C ILE A 129 28.49 -20.50 32.24
N SER A 130 27.25 -20.76 31.82
CA SER A 130 26.06 -19.98 32.21
C SER A 130 25.72 -20.05 33.71
N GLY A 131 26.30 -21.01 34.44
CA GLY A 131 26.17 -21.10 35.89
C GLY A 131 27.08 -20.17 36.68
N LEU A 132 28.18 -19.69 36.09
CA LEU A 132 29.09 -18.77 36.78
C LEU A 132 28.41 -17.42 37.06
N SER A 133 28.69 -16.82 38.21
CA SER A 133 28.17 -15.47 38.48
C SER A 133 28.84 -14.43 37.58
N ALA A 134 28.15 -13.31 37.32
CA ALA A 134 28.73 -12.19 36.59
C ALA A 134 30.01 -11.65 37.28
N SER A 135 30.03 -11.62 38.62
CA SER A 135 31.23 -11.24 39.40
C SER A 135 32.39 -12.22 39.23
N THR A 136 32.11 -13.52 39.12
CA THR A 136 33.14 -14.55 38.88
C THR A 136 33.74 -14.39 37.48
N ILE A 137 32.92 -14.11 36.47
CA ILE A 137 33.40 -13.81 35.11
C ILE A 137 34.26 -12.54 35.12
N ALA A 138 33.84 -11.49 35.81
CA ALA A 138 34.60 -10.24 35.94
C ALA A 138 35.95 -10.42 36.65
N SER A 139 36.10 -11.42 37.54
CA SER A 139 37.37 -11.69 38.22
C SER A 139 38.37 -12.53 37.40
N LEU A 140 37.96 -13.10 36.27
CA LEU A 140 38.86 -13.90 35.42
C LEU A 140 39.93 -13.03 34.78
N THR A 141 41.13 -13.59 34.61
CA THR A 141 42.20 -12.89 33.89
C THR A 141 41.91 -12.83 32.38
N THR A 142 42.56 -11.90 31.68
CA THR A 142 42.45 -11.79 30.21
C THR A 142 42.91 -13.06 29.50
N ALA A 143 43.93 -13.75 30.01
CA ALA A 143 44.40 -15.04 29.48
C ALA A 143 43.36 -16.15 29.65
N GLN A 144 42.63 -16.18 30.77
CA GLN A 144 41.56 -17.15 31.00
C GLN A 144 40.35 -16.88 30.09
N ILE A 145 39.97 -15.61 29.90
CA ILE A 145 38.91 -15.21 28.95
C ILE A 145 39.29 -15.61 27.51
N ALA A 146 40.52 -15.32 27.08
CA ALA A 146 41.02 -15.70 25.76
C ALA A 146 41.07 -17.23 25.54
N ALA A 147 41.18 -18.02 26.63
CA ALA A 147 41.22 -19.48 26.58
C ALA A 147 39.83 -20.14 26.47
N LEU A 148 38.73 -19.43 26.74
CA LEU A 148 37.38 -20.00 26.64
C LEU A 148 37.07 -20.50 25.21
N GLY A 149 36.42 -21.66 25.09
CA GLY A 149 35.92 -22.12 23.80
C GLY A 149 34.82 -21.22 23.23
N THR A 150 34.68 -21.15 21.91
CA THR A 150 33.62 -20.34 21.26
C THR A 150 32.21 -20.77 21.67
N ALA A 151 31.98 -22.07 21.90
CA ALA A 151 30.72 -22.57 22.45
C ALA A 151 30.44 -22.02 23.86
N ALA A 152 31.47 -21.93 24.70
CA ALA A 152 31.34 -21.34 26.03
C ALA A 152 31.00 -19.85 25.93
N VAL A 153 31.69 -19.10 25.07
CA VAL A 153 31.40 -17.68 24.84
C VAL A 153 29.96 -17.48 24.35
N ALA A 154 29.48 -18.29 23.41
CA ALA A 154 28.09 -18.25 22.96
C ALA A 154 27.08 -18.66 24.06
N GLY A 155 27.53 -19.39 25.08
CA GLY A 155 26.74 -19.81 26.25
C GLY A 155 26.69 -18.80 27.39
N LEU A 156 27.51 -17.75 27.36
CA LEU A 156 27.48 -16.67 28.36
C LEU A 156 26.13 -15.93 28.31
N THR A 157 25.63 -15.55 29.47
CA THR A 157 24.43 -14.71 29.59
C THR A 157 24.76 -13.25 29.29
N ALA A 158 23.73 -12.44 29.00
CA ALA A 158 23.90 -11.00 28.79
C ALA A 158 24.54 -10.32 30.01
N ASP A 159 24.13 -10.70 31.23
CA ASP A 159 24.67 -10.13 32.47
C ASP A 159 26.16 -10.47 32.68
N GLN A 160 26.58 -11.69 32.31
CA GLN A 160 27.99 -12.08 32.37
C GLN A 160 28.84 -11.31 31.36
N ILE A 161 28.31 -11.06 30.15
CA ILE A 161 28.99 -10.23 29.14
C ILE A 161 29.06 -8.77 29.57
N ALA A 162 27.99 -8.22 30.14
CA ALA A 162 27.95 -6.85 30.65
C ALA A 162 28.95 -6.61 31.81
N ALA A 163 29.33 -7.68 32.53
CA ALA A 163 30.30 -7.61 33.62
C ALA A 163 31.76 -7.67 33.14
N LEU A 164 32.03 -7.93 31.86
CA LEU A 164 33.39 -7.92 31.32
C LEU A 164 33.97 -6.50 31.34
N GLY A 165 35.18 -6.37 31.88
CA GLY A 165 35.98 -5.15 31.75
C GLY A 165 36.54 -4.99 30.32
N THR A 166 36.94 -3.77 29.96
CA THR A 166 37.48 -3.48 28.62
C THR A 166 38.68 -4.35 28.26
N GLY A 167 39.62 -4.57 29.19
CA GLY A 167 40.76 -5.45 28.95
C GLY A 167 40.38 -6.91 28.71
N GLN A 168 39.27 -7.40 29.26
CA GLN A 168 38.76 -8.75 28.98
C GLN A 168 38.07 -8.82 27.62
N VAL A 169 37.32 -7.78 27.24
CA VAL A 169 36.72 -7.67 25.90
C VAL A 169 37.82 -7.61 24.83
N ASP A 170 38.88 -6.84 25.06
CA ASP A 170 40.04 -6.74 24.15
C ASP A 170 40.78 -8.06 23.97
N ALA A 171 40.78 -8.90 25.01
CA ALA A 171 41.42 -10.22 24.99
C ALA A 171 40.61 -11.28 24.24
N LEU A 172 39.35 -11.01 23.88
CA LEU A 172 38.54 -11.95 23.09
C LEU A 172 39.17 -12.13 21.71
N THR A 173 39.35 -13.40 21.32
CA THR A 173 39.82 -13.75 19.99
C THR A 173 38.75 -13.46 18.94
N ASN A 174 39.16 -13.30 17.68
CA ASN A 174 38.22 -13.10 16.55
C ASN A 174 37.17 -14.21 16.46
N ALA A 175 37.53 -15.46 16.75
CA ALA A 175 36.60 -16.59 16.73
C ALA A 175 35.56 -16.49 17.86
N GLN A 176 35.94 -15.96 19.02
CA GLN A 176 35.02 -15.72 20.14
C GLN A 176 34.10 -14.52 19.85
N ILE A 177 34.62 -13.43 19.29
CA ILE A 177 33.82 -12.28 18.84
C ILE A 177 32.79 -12.70 17.79
N ALA A 178 33.19 -13.52 16.80
CA ALA A 178 32.29 -14.07 15.80
C ALA A 178 31.19 -14.97 16.40
N ALA A 179 31.46 -15.60 17.54
CA ALA A 179 30.51 -16.47 18.25
C ALA A 179 29.52 -15.71 19.15
N LEU A 180 29.73 -14.41 19.39
CA LEU A 180 28.80 -13.60 20.16
C LEU A 180 27.44 -13.51 19.47
N THR A 181 26.39 -13.66 20.27
CA THR A 181 25.00 -13.49 19.85
C THR A 181 24.60 -12.02 19.87
N SER A 182 23.52 -11.65 19.17
CA SER A 182 23.01 -10.27 19.17
C SER A 182 22.74 -9.73 20.58
N LYS A 183 22.14 -10.53 21.46
CA LYS A 183 21.86 -10.15 22.86
C LYS A 183 23.11 -9.88 23.67
N GLN A 184 24.18 -10.63 23.43
CA GLN A 184 25.46 -10.44 24.11
C GLN A 184 26.15 -9.17 23.60
N VAL A 185 26.11 -8.92 22.29
CA VAL A 185 26.66 -7.68 21.71
C VAL A 185 25.91 -6.44 22.23
N THR A 186 24.58 -6.49 22.33
CA THR A 186 23.79 -5.43 22.97
C THR A 186 24.20 -5.18 24.43
N ALA A 187 24.63 -6.23 25.14
CA ALA A 187 25.02 -6.16 26.56
C ALA A 187 26.45 -5.64 26.78
N LEU A 188 27.30 -5.61 25.74
CA LEU A 188 28.64 -5.03 25.85
C LEU A 188 28.54 -3.53 26.17
N SER A 189 29.41 -3.05 27.04
CA SER A 189 29.48 -1.60 27.30
C SER A 189 29.94 -0.84 26.05
N VAL A 190 29.55 0.44 25.95
CA VAL A 190 30.02 1.33 24.88
C VAL A 190 31.56 1.36 24.83
N SER A 191 32.22 1.42 25.99
CA SER A 191 33.68 1.34 26.09
C SER A 191 34.26 0.00 25.64
N GLY A 192 33.55 -1.10 25.86
CA GLY A 192 33.97 -2.43 25.42
C GLY A 192 33.87 -2.59 23.91
N ILE A 193 32.82 -2.04 23.27
CA ILE A 193 32.75 -1.97 21.80
C ILE A 193 33.85 -1.05 21.25
N GLY A 194 34.04 0.13 21.86
CA GLY A 194 35.06 1.09 21.45
C GLY A 194 36.50 0.59 21.59
N SER A 195 36.76 -0.43 22.42
CA SER A 195 38.09 -1.00 22.62
C SER A 195 38.45 -2.12 21.61
N LEU A 196 37.47 -2.64 20.87
CA LEU A 196 37.71 -3.65 19.83
C LEU A 196 38.66 -3.14 18.74
N SER A 197 39.65 -3.96 18.37
CA SER A 197 40.47 -3.68 17.19
C SER A 197 39.65 -3.74 15.89
N SER A 198 40.13 -3.10 14.83
CA SER A 198 39.56 -3.21 13.47
C SER A 198 39.37 -4.67 13.02
N VAL A 199 40.28 -5.58 13.38
CA VAL A 199 40.17 -7.00 13.02
C VAL A 199 39.06 -7.71 13.81
N GLN A 200 38.87 -7.38 15.09
CA GLN A 200 37.77 -7.90 15.89
C GLN A 200 36.42 -7.34 15.40
N MET A 201 36.38 -6.06 15.01
CA MET A 201 35.18 -5.46 14.39
C MET A 201 34.81 -6.16 13.09
N ALA A 202 35.77 -6.43 12.21
CA ALA A 202 35.55 -7.21 10.99
C ALA A 202 35.13 -8.67 11.27
N ALA A 203 35.49 -9.23 12.42
CA ALA A 203 35.10 -10.58 12.83
C ALA A 203 33.69 -10.67 13.43
N LEU A 204 33.06 -9.55 13.78
CA LEU A 204 31.72 -9.53 14.37
C LEU A 204 30.69 -10.13 13.39
N SER A 205 29.89 -11.09 13.83
CA SER A 205 28.88 -11.68 12.95
C SER A 205 27.79 -10.67 12.58
N THR A 206 27.05 -10.90 11.50
CA THR A 206 25.89 -10.07 11.13
C THR A 206 24.81 -10.04 12.21
N ALA A 207 24.64 -11.15 12.94
CA ALA A 207 23.76 -11.18 14.12
C ALA A 207 24.30 -10.29 15.24
N GLY A 208 25.62 -10.27 15.46
CA GLY A 208 26.26 -9.36 16.38
C GLY A 208 26.06 -7.90 15.99
N VAL A 209 26.30 -7.54 14.73
CA VAL A 209 26.09 -6.19 14.19
C VAL A 209 24.64 -5.74 14.34
N ALA A 210 23.67 -6.62 14.05
CA ALA A 210 22.26 -6.32 14.28
C ALA A 210 21.90 -6.12 15.77
N GLY A 211 22.76 -6.59 16.69
CA GLY A 211 22.65 -6.37 18.13
C GLY A 211 23.27 -5.07 18.62
N LEU A 212 24.04 -4.34 17.80
CA LEU A 212 24.65 -3.07 18.22
C LEU A 212 23.57 -2.01 18.52
N THR A 213 23.71 -1.28 19.61
CA THR A 213 22.87 -0.11 19.91
C THR A 213 23.36 1.11 19.14
N THR A 214 22.52 2.13 19.03
CA THR A 214 22.91 3.41 18.41
C THR A 214 24.05 4.09 19.17
N ASP A 215 24.08 3.97 20.48
CA ASP A 215 25.14 4.55 21.32
C ASP A 215 26.48 3.82 21.13
N GLN A 216 26.44 2.50 20.93
CA GLN A 216 27.65 1.72 20.60
C GLN A 216 28.19 2.09 19.21
N ILE A 217 27.32 2.28 18.22
CA ILE A 217 27.74 2.70 16.86
C ILE A 217 28.32 4.11 16.87
N ALA A 218 27.67 5.06 17.55
CA ALA A 218 28.14 6.43 17.65
C ALA A 218 29.49 6.57 18.38
N ALA A 219 29.91 5.55 19.14
CA ALA A 219 31.20 5.52 19.83
C ALA A 219 32.30 4.79 19.05
N LEU A 220 31.99 4.22 17.88
CA LEU A 220 33.01 3.61 17.02
C LEU A 220 33.98 4.68 16.52
N SER A 221 35.25 4.32 16.45
CA SER A 221 36.24 5.10 15.72
C SER A 221 36.10 4.90 14.22
N THR A 222 36.56 5.87 13.45
CA THR A 222 36.56 5.79 11.98
C THR A 222 37.28 4.55 11.46
N SER A 223 38.39 4.12 12.07
CA SER A 223 39.10 2.88 11.70
C SER A 223 38.35 1.59 12.03
N GLN A 224 37.42 1.62 12.99
CA GLN A 224 36.53 0.47 13.26
C GLN A 224 35.40 0.42 12.23
N VAL A 225 34.86 1.58 11.86
CA VAL A 225 33.85 1.71 10.80
C VAL A 225 34.43 1.31 9.44
N GLU A 226 35.64 1.76 9.10
CA GLU A 226 36.38 1.39 7.89
C GLU A 226 36.63 -0.13 7.79
N ALA A 227 36.73 -0.81 8.93
CA ALA A 227 36.98 -2.24 8.97
C ALA A 227 35.70 -3.09 8.80
N MET A 228 34.52 -2.47 8.80
CA MET A 228 33.27 -3.18 8.59
C MET A 228 33.20 -3.70 7.15
N THR A 229 32.73 -4.92 7.00
CA THR A 229 32.50 -5.53 5.69
C THR A 229 31.16 -5.08 5.11
N SER A 230 31.01 -5.16 3.79
CA SER A 230 29.72 -4.91 3.12
C SER A 230 28.57 -5.79 3.63
N VAL A 231 28.87 -7.03 4.07
CA VAL A 231 27.87 -7.94 4.65
C VAL A 231 27.41 -7.48 6.04
N GLN A 232 28.31 -6.88 6.82
CA GLN A 232 27.95 -6.27 8.10
C GLN A 232 27.17 -4.97 7.91
N ILE A 233 27.57 -4.12 6.96
CA ILE A 233 26.85 -2.87 6.65
C ILE A 233 25.43 -3.16 6.16
N ALA A 234 25.25 -4.17 5.30
CA ALA A 234 23.94 -4.63 4.85
C ALA A 234 23.03 -5.15 6.00
N ALA A 235 23.61 -5.55 7.14
CA ALA A 235 22.86 -6.01 8.31
C ALA A 235 22.41 -4.87 9.24
N LEU A 236 22.90 -3.64 9.03
CA LEU A 236 22.51 -2.48 9.83
C LEU A 236 21.06 -2.08 9.55
N SER A 237 20.33 -1.79 10.63
CA SER A 237 19.00 -1.19 10.57
C SER A 237 19.06 0.32 10.25
N SER A 238 17.91 0.91 9.90
CA SER A 238 17.83 2.36 9.65
C SER A 238 18.28 3.20 10.86
N LYS A 239 17.93 2.79 12.08
CA LYS A 239 18.36 3.51 13.29
C LYS A 239 19.87 3.44 13.51
N GLN A 240 20.47 2.30 13.18
CA GLN A 240 21.91 2.09 13.30
C GLN A 240 22.68 2.87 12.23
N ILE A 241 22.20 2.88 10.98
CA ILE A 241 22.74 3.74 9.91
C ILE A 241 22.63 5.22 10.28
N ALA A 242 21.50 5.64 10.87
CA ALA A 242 21.30 7.02 11.33
C ALA A 242 22.26 7.46 12.45
N ALA A 243 22.88 6.50 13.15
CA ALA A 243 23.86 6.76 14.21
C ALA A 243 25.29 6.93 13.68
N LEU A 244 25.56 6.59 12.41
CA LEU A 244 26.84 6.87 11.76
C LEU A 244 27.00 8.37 11.51
N SER A 245 28.20 8.89 11.71
CA SER A 245 28.52 10.27 11.39
C SER A 245 28.68 10.50 9.88
N ALA A 246 28.77 11.76 9.46
CA ALA A 246 29.08 12.06 8.06
C ALA A 246 30.50 11.60 7.67
N ASP A 247 31.46 11.70 8.60
CA ASP A 247 32.84 11.25 8.39
C ASP A 247 32.92 9.73 8.21
N ASP A 248 32.08 8.98 8.94
CA ASP A 248 31.95 7.52 8.82
C ASP A 248 31.42 7.08 7.44
N LEU A 249 30.53 7.87 6.84
CA LEU A 249 29.97 7.58 5.52
C LEU A 249 30.89 8.05 4.40
N ASP A 250 31.72 9.06 4.63
CA ASP A 250 32.68 9.56 3.63
C ASP A 250 33.77 8.52 3.31
N ILE A 251 34.17 7.73 4.31
CA ILE A 251 35.17 6.65 4.15
C ILE A 251 34.61 5.39 3.48
N PHE A 252 33.29 5.24 3.36
CA PHE A 252 32.69 4.07 2.70
C PHE A 252 33.03 4.04 1.21
N THR A 253 33.49 2.88 0.76
CA THR A 253 33.66 2.55 -0.65
C THR A 253 32.31 2.47 -1.36
N THR A 254 32.32 2.55 -2.68
CA THR A 254 31.10 2.38 -3.48
C THR A 254 30.46 0.99 -3.31
N ALA A 255 31.27 -0.06 -3.05
CA ALA A 255 30.75 -1.40 -2.78
C ALA A 255 30.00 -1.48 -1.43
N GLU A 256 30.45 -0.73 -0.43
CA GLU A 256 29.80 -0.65 0.88
C GLU A 256 28.54 0.20 0.83
N ILE A 257 28.55 1.33 0.13
CA ILE A 257 27.34 2.12 -0.13
C ILE A 257 26.31 1.30 -0.90
N ALA A 258 26.74 0.51 -1.90
CA ALA A 258 25.85 -0.38 -2.66
C ALA A 258 25.20 -1.47 -1.80
N SER A 259 25.80 -1.82 -0.66
CA SER A 259 25.28 -2.82 0.28
C SER A 259 24.17 -2.29 1.20
N ILE A 260 23.99 -0.96 1.28
CA ILE A 260 22.93 -0.33 2.07
C ILE A 260 21.58 -0.60 1.39
N GLY A 261 20.72 -1.36 2.08
CA GLY A 261 19.39 -1.74 1.58
C GLY A 261 18.33 -0.64 1.71
N SER A 262 17.15 -0.90 1.12
CA SER A 262 16.01 0.03 1.10
C SER A 262 15.45 0.38 2.49
N SER A 263 15.45 -0.58 3.42
CA SER A 263 15.02 -0.34 4.79
C SER A 263 16.02 0.53 5.54
N ALA A 264 17.31 0.37 5.28
CA ALA A 264 18.40 1.02 5.99
C ALA A 264 18.62 2.46 5.52
N VAL A 265 18.58 2.70 4.21
CA VAL A 265 18.84 4.03 3.60
C VAL A 265 17.85 5.10 4.08
N SER A 266 16.62 4.72 4.42
CA SER A 266 15.61 5.63 4.98
C SER A 266 16.00 6.24 6.34
N GLY A 267 16.99 5.67 7.02
CA GLY A 267 17.55 6.19 8.26
C GLY A 267 18.50 7.37 8.07
N LEU A 268 19.08 7.55 6.87
CA LEU A 268 19.99 8.66 6.61
C LEU A 268 19.24 9.99 6.67
N SER A 269 19.84 11.03 7.26
CA SER A 269 19.22 12.35 7.22
C SER A 269 19.26 12.94 5.81
N ALA A 270 18.33 13.83 5.48
CA ALA A 270 18.35 14.56 4.20
C ALA A 270 19.68 15.34 4.01
N SER A 271 20.24 15.91 5.08
CA SER A 271 21.55 16.57 5.06
C SER A 271 22.70 15.60 4.78
N THR A 272 22.63 14.38 5.30
CA THR A 272 23.64 13.34 5.04
C THR A 272 23.57 12.90 3.58
N ILE A 273 22.38 12.70 3.02
CA ILE A 273 22.21 12.40 1.59
C ILE A 273 22.78 13.54 0.73
N ALA A 274 22.53 14.79 1.09
CA ALA A 274 23.07 15.94 0.38
C ALA A 274 24.61 16.07 0.46
N SER A 275 25.25 15.53 1.50
CA SER A 275 26.72 15.56 1.65
C SER A 275 27.44 14.43 0.91
N LEU A 276 26.73 13.37 0.50
CA LEU A 276 27.34 12.27 -0.25
C LEU A 276 27.85 12.73 -1.62
N THR A 277 28.97 12.17 -2.06
CA THR A 277 29.51 12.43 -3.39
C THR A 277 28.59 11.86 -4.48
N THR A 278 28.74 12.36 -5.71
CA THR A 278 28.00 11.82 -6.87
C THR A 278 28.31 10.34 -7.12
N ALA A 279 29.54 9.90 -6.86
CA ALA A 279 29.94 8.50 -6.98
C ALA A 279 29.29 7.59 -5.93
N GLN A 280 29.15 8.07 -4.68
CA GLN A 280 28.44 7.32 -3.63
C GLN A 280 26.94 7.25 -3.93
N ILE A 281 26.31 8.34 -4.37
CA ILE A 281 24.90 8.32 -4.81
C ILE A 281 24.69 7.35 -5.99
N ALA A 282 25.58 7.39 -6.99
CA ALA A 282 25.54 6.48 -8.13
C ALA A 282 25.78 5.01 -7.73
N ALA A 283 26.42 4.75 -6.60
CA ALA A 283 26.65 3.39 -6.09
C ALA A 283 25.45 2.76 -5.39
N LEU A 284 24.44 3.54 -4.97
CA LEU A 284 23.24 3.02 -4.30
C LEU A 284 22.51 1.98 -5.18
N GLY A 285 22.09 0.85 -4.59
CA GLY A 285 21.26 -0.10 -5.31
C GLY A 285 19.90 0.51 -5.72
N THR A 286 19.27 0.01 -6.78
CA THR A 286 17.93 0.48 -7.22
C THR A 286 16.87 0.31 -6.13
N ALA A 287 16.97 -0.74 -5.30
CA ALA A 287 16.14 -0.94 -4.12
C ALA A 287 16.37 0.16 -3.07
N ALA A 288 17.62 0.57 -2.86
CA ALA A 288 17.92 1.68 -1.95
C ALA A 288 17.32 2.99 -2.47
N VAL A 289 17.47 3.28 -3.77
CA VAL A 289 16.89 4.49 -4.39
C VAL A 289 15.36 4.52 -4.25
N SER A 290 14.66 3.40 -4.46
CA SER A 290 13.21 3.35 -4.24
C SER A 290 12.79 3.39 -2.76
N GLY A 291 13.72 3.11 -1.83
CA GLY A 291 13.55 3.23 -0.39
C GLY A 291 13.83 4.63 0.19
N LEU A 292 14.40 5.54 -0.61
CA LEU A 292 14.63 6.93 -0.18
C LEU A 292 13.30 7.64 0.11
N THR A 293 13.25 8.45 1.16
CA THR A 293 12.10 9.29 1.46
C THR A 293 12.00 10.47 0.49
N THR A 294 10.85 11.12 0.42
CA THR A 294 10.66 12.32 -0.41
C THR A 294 11.58 13.46 0.03
N ASP A 295 11.85 13.59 1.33
CA ASP A 295 12.75 14.63 1.86
C ASP A 295 14.21 14.37 1.48
N GLN A 296 14.63 13.10 1.47
CA GLN A 296 15.97 12.70 1.00
C GLN A 296 16.13 12.96 -0.50
N ILE A 297 15.10 12.66 -1.31
CA ILE A 297 15.12 12.94 -2.76
C ILE A 297 15.15 14.44 -3.04
N ALA A 298 14.35 15.23 -2.31
CA ALA A 298 14.33 16.69 -2.44
C ALA A 298 15.66 17.35 -2.05
N ALA A 299 16.46 16.69 -1.21
CA ALA A 299 17.77 17.17 -0.79
C ALA A 299 18.92 16.86 -1.77
N LEU A 300 18.67 16.01 -2.78
CA LEU A 300 19.68 15.72 -3.81
C LEU A 300 19.98 16.96 -4.64
N GLY A 301 21.27 17.30 -4.74
CA GLY A 301 21.75 18.34 -5.65
C GLY A 301 21.66 17.91 -7.11
N THR A 302 21.69 18.88 -8.04
CA THR A 302 21.62 18.61 -9.49
C THR A 302 22.76 17.71 -10.00
N GLY A 303 23.97 17.85 -9.43
CA GLY A 303 25.09 16.97 -9.75
C GLY A 303 24.87 15.52 -9.30
N GLN A 304 24.22 15.30 -8.15
CA GLN A 304 23.88 13.96 -7.66
C GLN A 304 22.77 13.33 -8.50
N LEU A 305 21.73 14.11 -8.85
CA LEU A 305 20.65 13.66 -9.74
C LEU A 305 21.17 13.28 -11.13
N ASN A 306 22.04 14.11 -11.71
CA ASN A 306 22.66 13.81 -13.00
C ASN A 306 23.57 12.57 -12.93
N GLY A 307 24.22 12.32 -11.78
CA GLY A 307 25.05 11.14 -11.55
C GLY A 307 24.28 9.81 -11.38
N LEU A 308 22.96 9.84 -11.19
CA LEU A 308 22.16 8.61 -11.10
C LEU A 308 22.16 7.85 -12.43
N THR A 309 22.25 6.53 -12.36
CA THR A 309 22.10 5.65 -13.52
C THR A 309 20.64 5.62 -13.99
N ASN A 310 20.41 5.27 -15.26
CA ASN A 310 19.07 5.06 -15.80
C ASN A 310 18.25 4.03 -15.00
N ALA A 311 18.90 2.98 -14.49
CA ALA A 311 18.24 1.97 -13.67
C ALA A 311 17.76 2.53 -12.31
N GLN A 312 18.52 3.46 -11.72
CA GLN A 312 18.13 4.14 -10.48
C GLN A 312 17.01 5.15 -10.73
N ILE A 313 17.06 5.91 -11.82
CA ILE A 313 15.98 6.83 -12.22
C ILE A 313 14.69 6.06 -12.50
N GLY A 314 14.76 4.93 -13.21
CA GLY A 314 13.61 4.06 -13.44
C GLY A 314 13.06 3.38 -12.18
N ALA A 315 13.83 3.35 -11.09
CA ALA A 315 13.38 2.83 -9.79
C ALA A 315 12.66 3.89 -8.93
N LEU A 316 12.67 5.17 -9.32
CA LEU A 316 11.95 6.21 -8.60
C LEU A 316 10.45 5.97 -8.62
N THR A 317 9.81 6.21 -7.49
CA THR A 317 8.34 6.19 -7.37
C THR A 317 7.73 7.54 -7.79
N SER A 318 6.44 7.56 -8.09
CA SER A 318 5.73 8.82 -8.40
C SER A 318 5.83 9.86 -7.28
N ARG A 319 5.84 9.43 -6.02
CA ARG A 319 6.01 10.34 -4.87
C ARG A 319 7.40 10.95 -4.83
N GLN A 320 8.43 10.17 -5.17
CA GLN A 320 9.81 10.67 -5.23
C GLN A 320 10.00 11.62 -6.41
N VAL A 321 9.43 11.32 -7.59
CA VAL A 321 9.44 12.24 -8.75
C VAL A 321 8.73 13.56 -8.41
N ALA A 322 7.57 13.50 -7.73
CA ALA A 322 6.85 14.69 -7.27
C ALA A 322 7.65 15.54 -6.26
N ALA A 323 8.59 14.92 -5.53
CA ALA A 323 9.45 15.62 -4.58
C ALA A 323 10.68 16.27 -5.23
N LEU A 324 10.99 15.94 -6.48
CA LEU A 324 12.06 16.61 -7.22
C LEU A 324 11.68 18.06 -7.52
N SER A 325 12.64 18.96 -7.35
CA SER A 325 12.50 20.35 -7.76
C SER A 325 12.45 20.46 -9.29
N ALA A 326 11.84 21.54 -9.79
CA ALA A 326 11.86 21.90 -11.22
C ALA A 326 13.30 21.94 -11.77
N THR A 327 14.24 22.53 -11.03
CA THR A 327 15.68 22.55 -11.38
C THR A 327 16.32 21.17 -11.35
N GLY A 328 15.86 20.26 -10.48
CA GLY A 328 16.33 18.88 -10.44
C GLY A 328 15.89 18.08 -11.67
N ILE A 329 14.64 18.25 -12.10
CA ILE A 329 14.10 17.64 -13.33
C ILE A 329 14.84 18.17 -14.57
N ALA A 330 15.04 19.49 -14.66
CA ALA A 330 15.79 20.12 -15.75
C ALA A 330 17.25 19.63 -15.84
N ALA A 331 17.85 19.18 -14.72
CA ALA A 331 19.23 18.68 -14.70
C ALA A 331 19.40 17.22 -15.17
N LEU A 332 18.30 16.47 -15.33
CA LEU A 332 18.35 15.10 -15.83
C LEU A 332 18.70 15.07 -17.32
N THR A 333 19.43 14.07 -17.75
CA THR A 333 19.71 13.84 -19.17
C THR A 333 18.47 13.30 -19.89
N THR A 334 18.42 13.42 -21.23
CA THR A 334 17.35 12.84 -22.05
C THR A 334 17.24 11.32 -21.86
N SER A 335 18.36 10.63 -21.68
CA SER A 335 18.39 9.18 -21.39
C SER A 335 17.82 8.83 -20.01
N GLN A 336 18.01 9.69 -19.01
CA GLN A 336 17.41 9.51 -17.69
C GLN A 336 15.90 9.79 -17.72
N ILE A 337 15.45 10.82 -18.45
CA ILE A 337 14.02 11.09 -18.66
C ILE A 337 13.35 9.90 -19.37
N ALA A 338 13.95 9.38 -20.43
CA ALA A 338 13.46 8.18 -21.12
C ALA A 338 13.46 6.92 -20.22
N ALA A 339 14.28 6.89 -19.17
CA ALA A 339 14.36 5.78 -18.24
C ALA A 339 13.31 5.81 -17.11
N LEU A 340 12.63 6.94 -16.87
CA LEU A 340 11.58 7.03 -15.86
C LEU A 340 10.47 6.01 -16.14
N ASP A 341 10.08 5.22 -15.14
CA ASP A 341 8.92 4.36 -15.30
C ASP A 341 7.66 5.22 -15.54
N ALA A 342 6.75 4.74 -16.40
CA ALA A 342 5.52 5.46 -16.72
C ALA A 342 4.71 5.78 -15.44
N LYS A 343 4.72 4.91 -14.43
CA LYS A 343 4.05 5.18 -13.15
C LYS A 343 4.72 6.32 -12.38
N ALA A 344 6.03 6.49 -12.52
CA ALA A 344 6.78 7.57 -11.89
C ALA A 344 6.47 8.93 -12.55
N VAL A 345 6.30 8.94 -13.87
CA VAL A 345 5.92 10.14 -14.67
C VAL A 345 4.59 10.74 -14.21
N ALA A 346 3.65 9.93 -13.72
CA ALA A 346 2.41 10.42 -13.12
C ALA A 346 2.62 11.31 -11.87
N GLY A 347 3.83 11.31 -11.30
CA GLY A 347 4.24 12.20 -10.22
C GLY A 347 4.71 13.59 -10.67
N LEU A 348 4.90 13.84 -11.97
CA LEU A 348 5.24 15.18 -12.47
C LEU A 348 4.07 16.14 -12.26
N GLY A 349 4.34 17.27 -11.62
CA GLY A 349 3.42 18.41 -11.58
C GLY A 349 3.69 19.41 -12.70
N SER A 350 2.84 20.43 -12.82
CA SER A 350 2.97 21.49 -13.84
C SER A 350 4.33 22.19 -13.80
N ALA A 351 4.85 22.53 -12.61
CA ALA A 351 6.15 23.19 -12.47
C ALA A 351 7.33 22.32 -12.92
N GLN A 352 7.28 21.01 -12.64
CA GLN A 352 8.31 20.07 -13.09
C GLN A 352 8.23 19.83 -14.60
N ALA A 353 7.03 19.64 -15.14
CA ALA A 353 6.83 19.42 -16.57
C ALA A 353 7.27 20.63 -17.40
N GLY A 354 6.93 21.85 -16.97
CA GLY A 354 7.36 23.08 -17.63
C GLY A 354 8.85 23.41 -17.51
N ALA A 355 9.58 22.71 -16.63
CA ALA A 355 11.03 22.85 -16.48
C ALA A 355 11.82 21.90 -17.38
N LEU A 356 11.17 20.95 -18.05
CA LEU A 356 11.80 20.12 -19.06
C LEU A 356 12.31 20.99 -20.23
N SER A 357 13.29 20.49 -20.96
CA SER A 357 13.69 21.00 -22.27
C SER A 357 12.90 20.29 -23.37
N VAL A 358 12.87 20.88 -24.57
CA VAL A 358 12.24 20.28 -25.74
C VAL A 358 12.83 18.89 -26.02
N GLU A 359 14.15 18.75 -25.96
CA GLU A 359 14.84 17.48 -26.19
C GLU A 359 14.52 16.41 -25.12
N GLN A 360 14.22 16.83 -23.88
CA GLN A 360 13.76 15.91 -22.85
C GLN A 360 12.31 15.46 -23.07
N VAL A 361 11.45 16.35 -23.57
CA VAL A 361 10.06 16.01 -23.92
C VAL A 361 10.04 15.06 -25.13
N GLU A 362 10.85 15.32 -26.15
CA GLU A 362 11.06 14.41 -27.30
C GLU A 362 11.59 13.02 -26.90
N ALA A 363 12.28 12.92 -25.76
CA ALA A 363 12.80 11.64 -25.27
C ALA A 363 11.74 10.81 -24.52
N LEU A 364 10.55 11.35 -24.26
CA LEU A 364 9.46 10.60 -23.62
C LEU A 364 8.92 9.54 -24.58
N SER A 365 8.69 8.35 -24.05
CA SER A 365 7.96 7.31 -24.77
C SER A 365 6.45 7.54 -24.74
N THR A 366 5.74 6.98 -25.71
CA THR A 366 4.26 6.95 -25.73
C THR A 366 3.64 6.44 -24.43
N ARG A 367 4.27 5.46 -23.75
CA ARG A 367 3.82 4.97 -22.44
C ARG A 367 3.98 5.99 -21.32
N GLN A 368 5.03 6.80 -21.36
CA GLN A 368 5.25 7.87 -20.38
C GLN A 368 4.28 9.02 -20.65
N ILE A 369 4.06 9.39 -21.92
CA ILE A 369 3.07 10.40 -22.32
C ILE A 369 1.65 10.00 -21.89
N ALA A 370 1.27 8.73 -22.08
CA ALA A 370 0.00 8.20 -21.60
C ALA A 370 -0.19 8.29 -20.07
N ALA A 371 0.91 8.39 -19.31
CA ALA A 371 0.89 8.49 -17.86
C ALA A 371 0.96 9.93 -17.34
N LEU A 372 1.13 10.93 -18.22
CA LEU A 372 1.08 12.34 -17.85
C LEU A 372 -0.31 12.68 -17.31
N THR A 373 -0.33 13.52 -16.28
CA THR A 373 -1.58 14.03 -15.70
C THR A 373 -1.99 15.33 -16.39
N SER A 374 -3.23 15.78 -16.15
CA SER A 374 -3.67 17.09 -16.65
C SER A 374 -2.85 18.25 -16.07
N ASP A 375 -2.32 18.10 -14.85
CA ASP A 375 -1.45 19.12 -14.24
C ASP A 375 -0.09 19.16 -14.95
N ALA A 376 0.52 17.99 -15.24
CA ALA A 376 1.76 17.92 -16.00
C ALA A 376 1.60 18.53 -17.41
N LEU A 377 0.53 18.17 -18.14
CA LEU A 377 0.27 18.70 -19.48
C LEU A 377 0.03 20.21 -19.49
N GLN A 378 -0.61 20.76 -18.45
CA GLN A 378 -0.77 22.21 -18.30
C GLN A 378 0.56 22.94 -18.12
N GLY A 379 1.58 22.26 -17.58
CA GLY A 379 2.92 22.82 -17.42
C GLY A 379 3.74 22.87 -18.70
N LEU A 380 3.43 22.03 -19.70
CA LEU A 380 4.18 21.99 -20.96
C LEU A 380 3.93 23.26 -21.78
N SER A 381 5.00 23.80 -22.36
CA SER A 381 4.91 24.91 -23.31
C SER A 381 4.36 24.45 -24.66
N THR A 382 3.87 25.38 -25.48
CA THR A 382 3.42 25.09 -26.85
C THR A 382 4.52 24.43 -27.68
N ASP A 383 5.75 24.96 -27.65
CA ASP A 383 6.90 24.40 -28.37
C ASP A 383 7.18 22.94 -27.99
N MET A 384 6.96 22.55 -26.72
CA MET A 384 7.11 21.17 -26.26
C MET A 384 5.96 20.27 -26.73
N LEU A 385 4.74 20.79 -26.78
CA LEU A 385 3.58 20.03 -27.23
C LEU A 385 3.59 19.82 -28.75
N GLU A 386 4.15 20.76 -29.50
CA GLU A 386 4.34 20.65 -30.96
C GLU A 386 5.31 19.52 -31.37
N THR A 387 6.12 18.99 -30.44
CA THR A 387 6.97 17.83 -30.74
C THR A 387 6.23 16.49 -30.69
N PHE A 388 4.98 16.46 -30.20
CA PHE A 388 4.23 15.21 -30.09
C PHE A 388 3.79 14.72 -31.46
N SER A 389 4.14 13.48 -31.78
CA SER A 389 3.64 12.77 -32.95
C SER A 389 2.15 12.42 -32.81
N PRO A 390 1.45 12.10 -33.93
CA PRO A 390 0.07 11.64 -33.87
C PRO A 390 -0.16 10.42 -32.95
N GLU A 391 0.81 9.50 -32.86
CA GLU A 391 0.74 8.34 -31.97
C GLU A 391 0.82 8.74 -30.49
N GLU A 392 1.58 9.78 -30.16
CA GLU A 392 1.74 10.31 -28.81
C GLU A 392 0.54 11.13 -28.38
N LEU A 393 -0.03 11.94 -29.28
CA LEU A 393 -1.31 12.62 -29.06
C LEU A 393 -2.45 11.61 -28.81
N ALA A 394 -2.48 10.52 -29.56
CA ALA A 394 -3.45 9.43 -29.36
C ALA A 394 -3.34 8.78 -27.97
N ALA A 395 -2.12 8.74 -27.41
CA ALA A 395 -1.83 8.15 -26.12
C ALA A 395 -2.35 8.98 -24.93
N ILE A 396 -2.65 10.27 -25.13
CA ILE A 396 -3.20 11.15 -24.09
C ILE A 396 -4.63 10.69 -23.74
N GLY A 397 -4.83 10.27 -22.49
CA GLY A 397 -6.11 9.78 -22.00
C GLY A 397 -7.11 10.87 -21.61
N ALA A 398 -8.37 10.46 -21.41
CA ALA A 398 -9.50 11.32 -21.05
C ALA A 398 -9.24 12.24 -19.84
N GLY A 399 -8.57 11.72 -18.81
CA GLY A 399 -8.29 12.48 -17.60
C GLY A 399 -7.20 13.53 -17.77
N ALA A 400 -6.29 13.33 -18.72
CA ALA A 400 -5.11 14.16 -18.93
C ALA A 400 -5.37 15.28 -19.96
N ILE A 401 -6.11 14.98 -21.05
CA ILE A 401 -6.30 15.88 -22.19
C ILE A 401 -6.85 17.26 -21.82
N LYS A 402 -7.65 17.36 -20.74
CA LYS A 402 -8.14 18.63 -20.17
C LYS A 402 -7.04 19.61 -19.71
N GLY A 403 -5.81 19.11 -19.58
CA GLY A 403 -4.62 19.91 -19.28
C GLY A 403 -4.06 20.65 -20.48
N LEU A 404 -4.40 20.23 -21.71
CA LEU A 404 -3.98 20.92 -22.93
C LEU A 404 -4.68 22.28 -23.04
N SER A 405 -3.90 23.33 -23.29
CA SER A 405 -4.47 24.66 -23.48
C SER A 405 -5.32 24.72 -24.76
N THR A 406 -6.38 25.54 -24.74
CA THR A 406 -7.20 25.79 -25.95
C THR A 406 -6.38 26.40 -27.08
N ASN A 407 -5.34 27.18 -26.75
CA ASN A 407 -4.40 27.71 -27.75
C ASN A 407 -3.66 26.59 -28.49
N PHE A 408 -3.20 25.55 -27.80
CA PHE A 408 -2.55 24.40 -28.45
C PHE A 408 -3.56 23.54 -29.22
N ILE A 409 -4.77 23.35 -28.68
CA ILE A 409 -5.82 22.61 -29.41
C ILE A 409 -6.15 23.29 -30.75
N ALA A 410 -6.21 24.63 -30.77
CA ALA A 410 -6.46 25.40 -31.98
C ALA A 410 -5.31 25.35 -33.02
N THR A 411 -4.11 24.92 -32.64
CA THR A 411 -2.98 24.76 -33.56
C THR A 411 -2.89 23.35 -34.16
N LEU A 412 -3.67 22.38 -33.67
CA LEU A 412 -3.65 21.01 -34.19
C LEU A 412 -4.10 20.98 -35.65
N SER A 413 -3.34 20.27 -36.48
CA SER A 413 -3.77 19.92 -37.83
C SER A 413 -4.93 18.93 -37.81
N THR A 414 -5.68 18.85 -38.90
CA THR A 414 -6.79 17.88 -39.03
C THR A 414 -6.32 16.43 -38.91
N ALA A 415 -5.08 16.13 -39.33
CA ALA A 415 -4.48 14.81 -39.18
C ALA A 415 -4.19 14.47 -37.70
N GLU A 416 -3.74 15.45 -36.91
CA GLU A 416 -3.50 15.29 -35.48
C GLU A 416 -4.80 15.17 -34.69
N VAL A 417 -5.82 15.97 -35.04
CA VAL A 417 -7.18 15.84 -34.46
C VAL A 417 -7.75 14.45 -34.76
N ALA A 418 -7.64 13.96 -36.00
CA ALA A 418 -8.06 12.62 -36.38
C ALA A 418 -7.31 11.50 -35.64
N ALA A 419 -6.07 11.76 -35.21
CA ALA A 419 -5.26 10.80 -34.45
C ALA A 419 -5.66 10.70 -32.97
N LEU A 420 -6.34 11.70 -32.39
CA LEU A 420 -6.77 11.65 -30.99
C LEU A 420 -7.62 10.41 -30.70
N SER A 421 -7.32 9.69 -29.61
CA SER A 421 -8.10 8.50 -29.28
C SER A 421 -9.53 8.86 -28.85
N THR A 422 -10.47 7.91 -28.96
CA THR A 422 -11.83 8.09 -28.42
C THR A 422 -11.83 8.38 -26.92
N ALA A 423 -10.86 7.83 -26.18
CA ALA A 423 -10.64 8.17 -24.78
C ALA A 423 -10.25 9.65 -24.62
N GLY A 424 -9.28 10.13 -25.41
CA GLY A 424 -8.93 11.55 -25.46
C GLY A 424 -10.15 12.44 -25.76
N ILE A 425 -10.87 12.18 -26.85
CA ILE A 425 -12.05 12.96 -27.25
C ILE A 425 -13.12 12.99 -26.16
N SER A 426 -13.35 11.89 -25.45
CA SER A 426 -14.33 11.83 -24.35
C SER A 426 -13.98 12.73 -23.17
N GLY A 427 -12.69 13.07 -23.01
CA GLY A 427 -12.17 13.92 -21.94
C GLY A 427 -12.08 15.41 -22.27
N LEU A 428 -12.32 15.81 -23.53
CA LEU A 428 -12.26 17.22 -23.92
C LEU A 428 -13.34 18.04 -23.21
N THR A 429 -12.97 19.25 -22.78
CA THR A 429 -13.91 20.23 -22.24
C THR A 429 -14.69 20.92 -23.36
N SER A 430 -15.75 21.66 -23.02
CA SER A 430 -16.49 22.47 -24.00
C SER A 430 -15.61 23.50 -24.68
N GLU A 431 -14.74 24.18 -23.92
CA GLU A 431 -13.80 25.18 -24.46
C GLU A 431 -12.76 24.54 -25.38
N GLN A 432 -12.30 23.31 -25.08
CA GLN A 432 -11.38 22.60 -25.96
C GLN A 432 -12.06 22.11 -27.24
N VAL A 433 -13.32 21.67 -27.18
CA VAL A 433 -14.08 21.30 -28.39
C VAL A 433 -14.34 22.51 -29.27
N ASP A 434 -14.74 23.64 -28.69
CA ASP A 434 -14.89 24.92 -29.42
C ASP A 434 -13.57 25.34 -30.08
N ALA A 435 -12.43 25.16 -29.38
CA ALA A 435 -11.11 25.47 -29.89
C ALA A 435 -10.64 24.57 -31.06
N LEU A 436 -11.22 23.37 -31.26
CA LEU A 436 -10.92 22.55 -32.45
C LEU A 436 -11.34 23.25 -33.75
N GLY A 437 -12.41 24.07 -33.66
CA GLY A 437 -13.05 24.70 -34.80
C GLY A 437 -13.61 23.71 -35.84
N LYS A 438 -14.32 24.26 -36.83
CA LYS A 438 -15.02 23.47 -37.85
C LYS A 438 -14.17 22.40 -38.53
N GLY A 439 -12.94 22.76 -38.94
CA GLY A 439 -12.04 21.84 -39.63
C GLY A 439 -11.57 20.68 -38.75
N GLY A 440 -11.36 20.93 -37.45
CA GLY A 440 -11.04 19.87 -36.49
C GLY A 440 -12.22 18.95 -36.24
N ILE A 441 -13.43 19.52 -36.09
CA ILE A 441 -14.66 18.74 -35.92
C ILE A 441 -14.95 17.85 -37.13
N GLU A 442 -14.78 18.37 -38.36
CA GLU A 442 -14.93 17.59 -39.61
C GLU A 442 -13.89 16.45 -39.73
N ALA A 443 -12.72 16.60 -39.09
CA ALA A 443 -11.69 15.57 -39.09
C ALA A 443 -11.97 14.40 -38.14
N LEU A 444 -12.96 14.52 -37.24
CA LEU A 444 -13.32 13.44 -36.32
C LEU A 444 -14.00 12.29 -37.06
N SER A 445 -13.58 11.07 -36.75
CA SER A 445 -14.30 9.86 -37.17
C SER A 445 -15.62 9.70 -36.42
N THR A 446 -16.54 8.92 -36.97
CA THR A 446 -17.81 8.56 -36.32
C THR A 446 -17.62 7.96 -34.91
N SER A 447 -16.52 7.21 -34.68
CA SER A 447 -16.23 6.65 -33.36
C SER A 447 -15.77 7.71 -32.34
N GLN A 448 -15.01 8.71 -32.80
CA GLN A 448 -14.63 9.87 -31.97
C GLN A 448 -15.83 10.74 -31.68
N ILE A 449 -16.68 11.03 -32.67
CA ILE A 449 -17.95 11.75 -32.49
C ILE A 449 -18.84 11.03 -31.45
N ALA A 450 -19.00 9.72 -31.58
CA ALA A 450 -19.77 8.92 -30.62
C ALA A 450 -19.19 8.96 -29.19
N ALA A 451 -17.89 9.21 -29.06
CA ALA A 451 -17.18 9.30 -27.77
C ALA A 451 -17.28 10.68 -27.12
N LEU A 452 -17.76 11.72 -27.82
CA LEU A 452 -17.94 13.06 -27.24
C LEU A 452 -18.82 12.99 -26.00
N SER A 453 -18.34 13.57 -24.90
CA SER A 453 -19.09 13.68 -23.66
C SER A 453 -20.14 14.79 -23.75
N SER A 454 -21.04 14.86 -22.77
CA SER A 454 -21.98 15.99 -22.65
C SER A 454 -21.26 17.34 -22.47
N SER A 455 -20.08 17.36 -21.84
CA SER A 455 -19.25 18.56 -21.78
C SER A 455 -18.68 18.90 -23.16
N GLY A 456 -18.22 17.90 -23.91
CA GLY A 456 -17.69 18.13 -25.26
C GLY A 456 -18.76 18.69 -26.20
N LEU A 457 -19.95 18.07 -26.24
CA LEU A 457 -21.06 18.54 -27.08
C LEU A 457 -21.55 19.96 -26.70
N ALA A 458 -21.36 20.40 -25.46
CA ALA A 458 -21.68 21.77 -25.06
C ALA A 458 -20.74 22.82 -25.69
N GLY A 459 -19.59 22.39 -26.21
CA GLY A 459 -18.66 23.22 -26.97
C GLY A 459 -18.96 23.30 -28.46
N LEU A 460 -19.88 22.49 -29.00
CA LEU A 460 -20.22 22.54 -30.41
C LEU A 460 -21.06 23.78 -30.74
N THR A 461 -20.75 24.40 -31.87
CA THR A 461 -21.50 25.50 -32.44
C THR A 461 -22.55 25.00 -33.44
N THR A 462 -23.41 25.90 -33.92
CA THR A 462 -24.36 25.57 -35.00
C THR A 462 -23.63 25.24 -36.30
N GLU A 463 -22.49 25.88 -36.57
CA GLU A 463 -21.68 25.65 -37.77
C GLU A 463 -21.00 24.27 -37.72
N ASP A 464 -20.55 23.84 -36.54
CA ASP A 464 -19.97 22.50 -36.36
C ASP A 464 -21.01 21.42 -36.63
N MET A 465 -22.27 21.63 -36.24
CA MET A 465 -23.31 20.64 -36.46
C MET A 465 -23.68 20.44 -37.93
N GLU A 466 -23.35 21.38 -38.81
CA GLU A 466 -23.52 21.21 -40.26
C GLU A 466 -22.56 20.15 -40.83
N THR A 467 -21.48 19.82 -40.14
CA THR A 467 -20.51 18.80 -40.57
C THR A 467 -20.97 17.38 -40.24
N PHE A 468 -22.00 17.19 -39.43
CA PHE A 468 -22.44 15.88 -38.96
C PHE A 468 -23.45 15.26 -39.92
N SER A 469 -23.21 14.00 -40.30
CA SER A 469 -24.24 13.18 -40.92
C SER A 469 -25.32 12.75 -39.91
N THR A 470 -26.49 12.35 -40.42
CA THR A 470 -27.55 11.75 -39.60
C THR A 470 -27.10 10.47 -38.88
N GLY A 471 -26.19 9.70 -39.50
CA GLY A 471 -25.59 8.52 -38.90
C GLY A 471 -24.68 8.85 -37.71
N GLU A 472 -23.88 9.91 -37.82
CA GLU A 472 -23.01 10.39 -36.73
C GLU A 472 -23.81 10.97 -35.57
N LEU A 473 -24.86 11.74 -35.88
CA LEU A 473 -25.82 12.20 -34.88
C LEU A 473 -26.45 11.04 -34.12
N ALA A 474 -26.88 9.98 -34.82
CA ALA A 474 -27.44 8.79 -34.19
C ALA A 474 -26.42 7.99 -33.37
N ALA A 475 -25.11 8.11 -33.67
CA ALA A 475 -24.04 7.43 -32.96
C ALA A 475 -23.70 8.09 -31.60
N ILE A 476 -24.03 9.37 -31.41
CA ILE A 476 -23.84 10.07 -30.13
C ILE A 476 -24.62 9.37 -29.02
N SER A 477 -24.00 9.14 -27.86
CA SER A 477 -24.71 8.46 -26.77
C SER A 477 -25.93 9.26 -26.28
N SER A 478 -26.97 8.55 -25.83
CA SER A 478 -28.18 9.18 -25.27
C SER A 478 -27.88 10.04 -24.04
N THR A 479 -26.80 9.77 -23.31
CA THR A 479 -26.42 10.61 -22.16
C THR A 479 -25.68 11.87 -22.59
N ALA A 480 -24.89 11.80 -23.67
CA ALA A 480 -24.12 12.93 -24.18
C ALA A 480 -25.02 13.97 -24.85
N ILE A 481 -26.06 13.58 -25.60
CA ILE A 481 -26.92 14.49 -26.41
C ILE A 481 -27.52 15.67 -25.61
N ARG A 482 -27.67 15.51 -24.29
CA ARG A 482 -28.11 16.58 -23.38
C ARG A 482 -27.14 17.74 -23.26
N GLY A 483 -25.90 17.53 -23.68
CA GLY A 483 -24.83 18.54 -23.74
C GLY A 483 -25.03 19.57 -24.83
N LEU A 484 -25.74 19.23 -25.92
CA LEU A 484 -26.03 20.19 -27.00
C LEU A 484 -26.76 21.42 -26.46
N SER A 485 -26.29 22.61 -26.80
CA SER A 485 -26.95 23.85 -26.40
C SER A 485 -28.34 23.96 -27.04
N ASN A 486 -29.24 24.71 -26.40
CA ASN A 486 -30.58 24.95 -26.96
C ASN A 486 -30.51 25.61 -28.34
N THR A 487 -29.56 26.51 -28.56
CA THR A 487 -29.31 27.15 -29.86
C THR A 487 -28.94 26.14 -30.93
N VAL A 488 -28.09 25.16 -30.58
CA VAL A 488 -27.70 24.09 -31.49
C VAL A 488 -28.88 23.18 -31.82
N VAL A 489 -29.66 22.78 -30.81
CA VAL A 489 -30.87 21.95 -31.04
C VAL A 489 -31.90 22.66 -31.92
N ALA A 490 -32.13 23.96 -31.69
CA ALA A 490 -33.02 24.78 -32.52
C ALA A 490 -32.56 24.87 -33.98
N ALA A 491 -31.26 24.79 -34.24
CA ALA A 491 -30.68 24.90 -35.59
C ALA A 491 -30.64 23.58 -36.37
N LEU A 492 -30.90 22.42 -35.73
CA LEU A 492 -30.90 21.12 -36.42
C LEU A 492 -32.00 21.06 -37.48
N SER A 493 -31.77 20.34 -38.58
CA SER A 493 -32.84 20.10 -39.54
C SER A 493 -33.89 19.12 -39.00
N SER A 494 -35.11 19.15 -39.52
CA SER A 494 -36.13 18.13 -39.21
C SER A 494 -35.64 16.70 -39.52
N GLU A 495 -34.81 16.53 -40.55
CA GLU A 495 -34.19 15.25 -40.87
C GLU A 495 -33.18 14.80 -39.81
N SER A 496 -32.35 15.73 -39.32
CA SER A 496 -31.39 15.49 -38.22
C SER A 496 -32.10 15.12 -36.92
N ILE A 497 -33.22 15.77 -36.60
CA ILE A 497 -34.07 15.44 -35.45
C ILE A 497 -34.72 14.07 -35.61
N ALA A 498 -35.27 13.76 -36.79
CA ALA A 498 -35.85 12.46 -37.09
C ALA A 498 -34.83 11.32 -36.99
N ALA A 499 -33.56 11.59 -37.30
CA ALA A 499 -32.47 10.63 -37.20
C ALA A 499 -32.03 10.29 -35.77
N LEU A 500 -32.41 11.08 -34.76
CA LEU A 500 -32.10 10.76 -33.36
C LEU A 500 -32.70 9.41 -32.97
N THR A 501 -31.98 8.62 -32.20
CA THR A 501 -32.51 7.39 -31.63
C THR A 501 -33.59 7.69 -30.58
N THR A 502 -34.50 6.75 -30.35
CA THR A 502 -35.50 6.81 -29.27
C THR A 502 -34.87 7.14 -27.92
N GLY A 503 -33.71 6.54 -27.62
CA GLY A 503 -32.98 6.80 -26.37
C GLY A 503 -32.43 8.22 -26.28
N GLN A 504 -31.94 8.80 -27.37
CA GLN A 504 -31.49 10.19 -27.38
C GLN A 504 -32.65 11.16 -27.18
N VAL A 505 -33.78 10.96 -27.85
CA VAL A 505 -34.99 11.78 -27.66
C VAL A 505 -35.49 11.70 -26.22
N ALA A 506 -35.53 10.50 -25.62
CA ALA A 506 -35.89 10.32 -24.21
C ALA A 506 -35.00 11.11 -23.24
N SER A 507 -33.74 11.35 -23.61
CA SER A 507 -32.78 12.06 -22.77
C SER A 507 -32.85 13.58 -22.87
N LEU A 508 -33.37 14.14 -23.97
CA LEU A 508 -33.39 15.59 -24.19
C LEU A 508 -33.98 16.36 -23.00
N SER A 509 -33.39 17.49 -22.66
CA SER A 509 -33.92 18.33 -21.58
C SER A 509 -35.20 19.06 -22.01
N TYR A 510 -35.96 19.55 -21.03
CA TYR A 510 -37.09 20.45 -21.30
C TYR A 510 -36.70 21.61 -22.21
N GLY A 511 -35.56 22.26 -21.93
CA GLY A 511 -35.11 23.41 -22.70
C GLY A 511 -34.71 23.07 -24.13
N GLN A 512 -34.18 21.87 -24.36
CA GLN A 512 -33.83 21.40 -25.70
C GLN A 512 -35.09 21.09 -26.52
N VAL A 513 -36.10 20.42 -25.93
CA VAL A 513 -37.39 20.18 -26.61
C VAL A 513 -38.13 21.49 -26.88
N ALA A 514 -38.14 22.42 -25.91
CA ALA A 514 -38.76 23.73 -26.05
C ALA A 514 -38.07 24.64 -27.08
N ALA A 515 -36.81 24.35 -27.43
CA ALA A 515 -36.05 25.10 -28.43
C ALA A 515 -36.35 24.62 -29.86
N MET A 516 -36.99 23.46 -30.01
CA MET A 516 -37.36 22.93 -31.33
C MET A 516 -38.58 23.66 -31.89
N ASP A 517 -38.64 23.81 -33.20
CA ASP A 517 -39.84 24.29 -33.90
C ASP A 517 -40.86 23.17 -34.16
N ALA A 518 -42.06 23.57 -34.56
CA ALA A 518 -43.16 22.65 -34.81
C ALA A 518 -42.87 21.63 -35.93
N ALA A 519 -42.02 21.97 -36.91
CA ALA A 519 -41.65 21.07 -38.00
C ALA A 519 -40.63 20.00 -37.53
N GLN A 520 -39.66 20.38 -36.71
CA GLN A 520 -38.75 19.47 -36.04
C GLN A 520 -39.51 18.52 -35.10
N ILE A 521 -40.42 19.03 -34.27
CA ILE A 521 -41.25 18.21 -33.38
C ILE A 521 -42.14 17.25 -34.18
N GLY A 522 -42.77 17.73 -35.25
CA GLY A 522 -43.61 16.90 -36.13
C GLY A 522 -42.85 15.80 -36.88
N ALA A 523 -41.54 15.96 -37.05
CA ALA A 523 -40.68 14.97 -37.72
C ALA A 523 -40.30 13.77 -36.83
N LEU A 524 -40.60 13.79 -35.53
CA LEU A 524 -40.32 12.68 -34.63
C LEU A 524 -41.14 11.44 -35.02
N SER A 525 -40.49 10.29 -35.19
CA SER A 525 -41.18 9.01 -35.37
C SER A 525 -42.07 8.65 -34.19
N THR A 526 -43.04 7.76 -34.41
CA THR A 526 -43.95 7.27 -33.35
C THR A 526 -43.18 6.65 -32.18
N SER A 527 -42.06 5.96 -32.44
CA SER A 527 -41.16 5.40 -31.44
C SER A 527 -40.39 6.46 -30.63
N GLN A 528 -40.06 7.61 -31.23
CA GLN A 528 -39.43 8.73 -30.50
C GLN A 528 -40.47 9.48 -29.66
N VAL A 529 -41.67 9.70 -30.21
CA VAL A 529 -42.78 10.35 -29.50
C VAL A 529 -43.22 9.53 -28.27
N SER A 530 -43.23 8.19 -28.37
CA SER A 530 -43.57 7.32 -27.24
C SER A 530 -42.55 7.37 -26.09
N ALA A 531 -41.32 7.78 -26.39
CA ALA A 531 -40.24 7.95 -25.42
C ALA A 531 -40.26 9.31 -24.68
N LEU A 532 -41.12 10.25 -25.08
CA LEU A 532 -41.23 11.53 -24.39
C LEU A 532 -41.72 11.32 -22.95
N SER A 533 -41.07 12.00 -22.01
CA SER A 533 -41.47 12.07 -20.60
C SER A 533 -42.52 13.16 -20.37
N ALA A 534 -43.21 13.14 -19.22
CA ALA A 534 -44.10 14.24 -18.82
C ALA A 534 -43.39 15.61 -18.86
N ARG A 535 -42.12 15.65 -18.45
CA ARG A 535 -41.34 16.89 -18.46
C ARG A 535 -41.11 17.38 -19.88
N GLN A 536 -40.78 16.51 -20.82
CA GLN A 536 -40.58 16.91 -22.22
C GLN A 536 -41.90 17.24 -22.91
N ALA A 537 -42.97 16.50 -22.63
CA ALA A 537 -44.32 16.78 -23.13
C ALA A 537 -44.83 18.16 -22.68
N ALA A 538 -44.43 18.62 -21.48
CA ALA A 538 -44.73 19.97 -21.02
C ALA A 538 -44.03 21.09 -21.81
N ALA A 539 -43.00 20.76 -22.60
CA ALA A 539 -42.37 21.70 -23.51
C ALA A 539 -43.15 21.88 -24.82
N LEU A 540 -44.10 20.98 -25.12
CA LEU A 540 -44.87 21.02 -26.36
C LEU A 540 -45.92 22.14 -26.33
N GLY A 541 -45.78 23.09 -27.24
CA GLY A 541 -46.75 24.13 -27.52
C GLY A 541 -47.99 23.61 -28.25
N ALA A 542 -49.01 24.47 -28.36
CA ALA A 542 -50.23 24.14 -29.11
C ALA A 542 -49.90 23.82 -30.58
N ASP A 543 -49.03 24.62 -31.20
CA ASP A 543 -48.63 24.46 -32.60
C ASP A 543 -47.87 23.14 -32.84
N ASP A 544 -47.11 22.65 -31.86
CA ASP A 544 -46.33 21.42 -31.97
C ASP A 544 -47.22 20.18 -32.09
N LEU A 545 -48.26 20.04 -31.26
CA LEU A 545 -49.17 18.90 -31.38
C LEU A 545 -50.05 18.99 -32.64
N THR A 546 -50.21 20.18 -33.24
CA THR A 546 -50.91 20.28 -34.52
C THR A 546 -50.15 19.65 -35.68
N THR A 547 -48.83 19.45 -35.56
CA THR A 547 -48.02 18.78 -36.60
C THR A 547 -48.00 17.26 -36.45
N PHE A 548 -48.54 16.71 -35.34
CA PHE A 548 -48.62 15.27 -35.13
C PHE A 548 -49.73 14.62 -35.96
N SER A 549 -49.42 13.45 -36.53
CA SER A 549 -50.37 12.49 -37.07
C SER A 549 -51.18 11.84 -35.94
N ALA A 550 -52.30 11.20 -36.30
CA ALA A 550 -53.09 10.44 -35.34
C ALA A 550 -52.26 9.34 -34.67
N GLU A 551 -51.38 8.67 -35.43
CA GLU A 551 -50.49 7.62 -34.93
C GLU A 551 -49.43 8.15 -33.95
N GLN A 552 -48.90 9.36 -34.16
CA GLN A 552 -47.98 10.01 -33.22
C GLN A 552 -48.71 10.40 -31.92
N ILE A 553 -49.95 10.91 -32.00
CA ILE A 553 -50.76 11.19 -30.81
C ILE A 553 -51.04 9.90 -30.04
N ILE A 554 -51.41 8.82 -30.73
CA ILE A 554 -51.62 7.50 -30.13
C ILE A 554 -50.35 6.97 -29.47
N SER A 555 -49.17 7.25 -30.03
CA SER A 555 -47.91 6.73 -29.50
C SER A 555 -47.42 7.45 -28.25
N LEU A 556 -47.93 8.64 -27.90
CA LEU A 556 -47.61 9.31 -26.64
C LEU A 556 -47.84 8.37 -25.45
N SER A 557 -46.82 8.14 -24.63
CA SER A 557 -46.99 7.28 -23.46
C SER A 557 -47.98 7.90 -22.47
N SER A 558 -48.75 7.06 -21.76
CA SER A 558 -49.67 7.54 -20.73
C SER A 558 -48.96 8.33 -19.62
N SER A 559 -47.66 8.07 -19.40
CA SER A 559 -46.81 8.83 -18.49
C SER A 559 -46.39 10.21 -19.03
N ALA A 560 -46.43 10.45 -20.34
CA ALA A 560 -46.17 11.76 -20.94
C ALA A 560 -47.37 12.71 -20.82
N ILE A 561 -48.59 12.16 -20.89
CA ILE A 561 -49.85 12.90 -20.97
C ILE A 561 -50.04 13.93 -19.84
N PRO A 562 -49.75 13.65 -18.56
CA PRO A 562 -49.86 14.65 -17.49
C PRO A 562 -49.00 15.90 -17.71
N GLY A 563 -47.98 15.82 -18.56
CA GLY A 563 -47.14 16.95 -18.93
C GLY A 563 -47.80 17.97 -19.86
N LEU A 564 -48.76 17.55 -20.68
CA LEU A 564 -49.36 18.42 -21.71
C LEU A 564 -50.12 19.58 -21.08
N SER A 565 -49.83 20.81 -21.50
CA SER A 565 -50.54 21.98 -20.97
C SER A 565 -52.02 21.99 -21.40
N THR A 566 -52.89 22.55 -20.57
CA THR A 566 -54.30 22.73 -20.94
C THR A 566 -54.47 23.63 -22.17
N SER A 567 -53.60 24.63 -22.34
CA SER A 567 -53.56 25.44 -23.57
C SER A 567 -53.21 24.63 -24.81
N THR A 568 -52.24 23.73 -24.69
CA THR A 568 -51.82 22.83 -25.78
C THR A 568 -52.98 21.91 -26.18
N LEU A 569 -53.69 21.33 -25.22
CA LEU A 569 -54.85 20.45 -25.48
C LEU A 569 -56.06 21.19 -26.06
N ALA A 570 -56.31 22.43 -25.61
CA ALA A 570 -57.41 23.25 -26.12
C ALA A 570 -57.20 23.71 -27.58
N GLY A 571 -55.95 23.76 -28.04
CA GLY A 571 -55.58 24.17 -29.40
C GLY A 571 -55.67 23.06 -30.46
N LEU A 572 -56.00 21.82 -30.08
CA LEU A 572 -56.04 20.69 -31.01
C LEU A 572 -57.22 20.74 -31.98
N THR A 573 -57.05 20.12 -33.16
CA THR A 573 -58.18 19.86 -34.06
C THR A 573 -59.07 18.73 -33.53
N ALA A 574 -60.33 18.67 -33.97
CA ALA A 574 -61.26 17.61 -33.56
C ALA A 574 -60.73 16.19 -33.90
N SER A 575 -60.03 16.03 -35.02
CA SER A 575 -59.42 14.75 -35.42
C SER A 575 -58.24 14.36 -34.52
N GLN A 576 -57.43 15.33 -34.09
CA GLN A 576 -56.31 15.10 -33.17
C GLN A 576 -56.78 14.81 -31.75
N ALA A 577 -57.79 15.56 -31.27
CA ALA A 577 -58.43 15.28 -30.00
C ALA A 577 -59.10 13.89 -29.97
N ALA A 578 -59.61 13.42 -31.11
CA ALA A 578 -60.17 12.08 -31.25
C ALA A 578 -59.12 10.96 -31.28
N ALA A 579 -57.85 11.27 -31.60
CA ALA A 579 -56.78 10.28 -31.69
C ALA A 579 -56.27 9.80 -30.31
N PHE A 580 -56.57 10.51 -29.22
CA PHE A 580 -56.21 10.03 -27.88
C PHE A 580 -56.94 8.75 -27.52
N THR A 581 -56.18 7.77 -27.04
CA THR A 581 -56.68 6.48 -26.57
C THR A 581 -57.35 6.60 -25.20
N PRO A 582 -58.25 5.68 -24.83
CA PRO A 582 -58.86 5.66 -23.49
C PRO A 582 -57.83 5.66 -22.35
N GLY A 583 -56.72 4.91 -22.49
CA GLY A 583 -55.66 4.86 -21.49
C GLY A 583 -54.89 6.17 -21.33
N GLN A 584 -54.70 6.93 -22.41
CA GLN A 584 -54.12 8.28 -22.34
C GLN A 584 -55.08 9.28 -21.69
N ILE A 585 -56.37 9.23 -22.04
CA ILE A 585 -57.41 10.09 -21.43
C ILE A 585 -57.52 9.82 -19.93
N ALA A 586 -57.44 8.56 -19.51
CA ALA A 586 -57.45 8.19 -18.10
C ALA A 586 -56.22 8.72 -17.32
N ALA A 587 -55.10 8.97 -18.01
CA ALA A 587 -53.92 9.57 -17.42
C ALA A 587 -53.98 11.11 -17.35
N MET A 588 -54.99 11.75 -17.96
CA MET A 588 -55.18 13.20 -17.90
C MET A 588 -55.74 13.64 -16.54
N THR A 589 -55.36 14.84 -16.12
CA THR A 589 -56.03 15.56 -15.03
C THR A 589 -57.40 16.07 -15.48
N SER A 590 -58.30 16.36 -14.53
CA SER A 590 -59.63 16.90 -14.84
C SER A 590 -59.56 18.15 -15.73
N ALA A 591 -58.62 19.06 -15.46
CA ALA A 591 -58.43 20.27 -16.25
C ALA A 591 -57.97 19.99 -17.69
N GLN A 592 -57.12 18.97 -17.88
CA GLN A 592 -56.69 18.51 -19.20
C GLN A 592 -57.84 17.88 -19.98
N VAL A 593 -58.70 17.08 -19.34
CA VAL A 593 -59.91 16.50 -19.96
C VAL A 593 -60.89 17.62 -20.39
N THR A 594 -61.11 18.63 -19.55
CA THR A 594 -61.96 19.78 -19.90
C THR A 594 -61.39 20.57 -21.08
N ALA A 595 -60.07 20.79 -21.09
CA ALA A 595 -59.39 21.46 -22.20
C ALA A 595 -59.50 20.67 -23.51
N LEU A 596 -59.30 19.35 -23.46
CA LEU A 596 -59.46 18.44 -24.60
C LEU A 596 -60.92 18.40 -25.11
N ASN A 597 -61.92 18.52 -24.23
CA ASN A 597 -63.32 18.54 -24.64
C ASN A 597 -63.72 19.88 -25.31
N SER A 598 -63.03 20.97 -24.96
CA SER A 598 -63.26 22.29 -25.54
C SER A 598 -62.90 22.37 -27.03
N SER A 599 -62.04 21.47 -27.54
CA SER A 599 -61.71 21.34 -28.96
C SER A 599 -62.74 20.55 -29.79
N LYS A 600 -63.90 20.21 -29.20
CA LYS A 600 -65.08 19.56 -29.81
C LYS A 600 -64.83 18.21 -30.52
N PRO A 601 -64.27 17.19 -29.85
CA PRO A 601 -64.17 15.85 -30.46
C PRO A 601 -65.53 15.15 -30.56
N ALA A 602 -65.76 14.43 -31.67
CA ALA A 602 -66.83 13.44 -31.83
C ALA A 602 -66.44 12.07 -31.25
N ASN A 603 -65.63 12.05 -30.19
CA ASN A 603 -65.16 10.83 -29.52
C ASN A 603 -66.06 10.53 -28.31
N SER A 604 -66.85 9.47 -28.40
CA SER A 604 -67.81 9.04 -27.36
C SER A 604 -67.14 8.81 -26.00
N SER A 605 -65.90 8.30 -25.98
CA SER A 605 -65.16 8.01 -24.73
C SER A 605 -64.75 9.28 -23.97
N VAL A 606 -64.37 10.36 -24.69
CA VAL A 606 -64.06 11.67 -24.07
C VAL A 606 -65.33 12.30 -23.50
N GLN A 607 -66.45 12.20 -24.22
CA GLN A 607 -67.74 12.73 -23.78
C GLN A 607 -68.29 11.96 -22.57
N GLU A 608 -68.15 10.63 -22.54
CA GLU A 608 -68.56 9.77 -21.41
C GLU A 608 -67.72 10.05 -20.15
N ILE A 609 -66.39 10.10 -20.24
CA ILE A 609 -65.51 10.40 -19.10
C ILE A 609 -65.73 11.84 -18.60
N ALA A 610 -65.84 12.83 -19.49
CA ALA A 610 -66.13 14.21 -19.11
C ALA A 610 -67.50 14.36 -18.45
N SER A 611 -68.52 13.61 -18.92
CA SER A 611 -69.85 13.59 -18.29
C SER A 611 -69.80 13.03 -16.87
N PHE A 612 -68.98 12.00 -16.62
CA PHE A 612 -68.80 11.38 -15.31
C PHE A 612 -68.03 12.28 -14.32
N LEU A 613 -66.97 12.94 -14.78
CA LEU A 613 -66.23 13.92 -13.97
C LEU A 613 -67.10 15.13 -13.62
N SER A 614 -67.88 15.65 -14.58
CA SER A 614 -68.80 16.78 -14.34
C SER A 614 -69.92 16.44 -13.35
N THR A 615 -70.38 15.19 -13.30
CA THR A 615 -71.39 14.74 -12.32
C THR A 615 -70.80 14.47 -10.93
N THR A 616 -69.50 14.18 -10.84
CA THR A 616 -68.80 13.95 -9.56
C THR A 616 -68.34 15.27 -8.92
N GLU A 617 -67.83 16.23 -9.71
CA GLU A 617 -67.52 17.59 -9.26
C GLU A 617 -68.79 18.37 -8.88
N ALA A 618 -69.92 18.15 -9.57
CA ALA A 618 -71.23 18.69 -9.18
C ALA A 618 -71.74 18.10 -7.85
N LYS A 619 -71.37 16.86 -7.49
CA LYS A 619 -71.68 16.27 -6.18
C LYS A 619 -70.77 16.81 -5.07
N SER A 620 -69.47 16.96 -5.31
CA SER A 620 -68.50 17.53 -4.36
C SER A 620 -68.77 19.01 -4.04
N SER A 621 -69.07 19.83 -5.05
CA SER A 621 -69.44 21.25 -4.87
C SER A 621 -70.82 21.45 -4.23
N SER A 622 -71.67 20.42 -4.22
CA SER A 622 -72.97 20.47 -3.53
C SER A 622 -72.90 20.18 -2.02
N GLN A 623 -71.74 19.75 -1.48
CA GLN A 623 -71.60 19.42 -0.06
C GLN A 623 -70.85 20.46 0.79
N ASP A 624 -70.22 21.48 0.22
CA ASP A 624 -69.40 22.45 0.98
C ASP A 624 -70.01 23.87 1.04
N ASN A 625 -71.34 24.00 0.90
CA ASN A 625 -72.00 25.28 1.11
C ASN A 625 -73.37 25.18 1.79
N THR A 626 -73.39 24.62 2.98
CA THR A 626 -74.27 25.08 4.07
C THR A 626 -73.44 25.08 5.35
N GLY A 627 -73.07 26.26 5.82
CA GLY A 627 -72.23 26.41 7.00
C GLY A 627 -72.95 26.03 8.28
N GLU A 628 -72.26 25.31 9.16
CA GLU A 628 -72.40 25.47 10.59
C GLU A 628 -71.09 25.13 11.30
N THR A 629 -70.77 25.98 12.27
CA THR A 629 -69.51 26.07 13.01
C THR A 629 -69.25 24.88 13.95
N SER A 630 -67.95 24.56 14.07
CA SER A 630 -67.27 23.97 15.24
C SER A 630 -67.15 22.43 15.34
N GLY A 631 -65.92 21.93 15.12
CA GLY A 631 -65.29 20.96 16.01
C GLY A 631 -64.91 19.58 15.44
N SER A 632 -63.59 19.39 15.23
CA SER A 632 -62.81 18.16 15.49
C SER A 632 -62.98 16.90 14.61
N VAL A 633 -61.89 16.60 13.87
CA VAL A 633 -61.30 15.28 13.52
C VAL A 633 -62.16 14.28 12.72
N GLY A 634 -61.64 13.86 11.54
CA GLY A 634 -62.09 12.63 10.87
C GLY A 634 -61.62 12.44 9.42
N THR A 635 -60.38 11.99 9.22
CA THR A 635 -59.72 11.67 7.94
C THR A 635 -60.17 10.34 7.31
N SER A 636 -61.42 10.18 6.87
CA SER A 636 -61.85 8.87 6.29
C SER A 636 -62.75 8.84 5.05
N THR A 637 -63.32 9.95 4.56
CA THR A 637 -64.19 9.90 3.37
C THR A 637 -63.48 10.18 2.05
N LYS A 638 -62.43 11.01 2.05
CA LYS A 638 -61.74 11.42 0.81
C LYS A 638 -60.98 10.27 0.13
N THR A 639 -60.60 9.23 0.88
CA THR A 639 -59.84 8.09 0.38
C THR A 639 -60.71 7.05 -0.33
N GLN A 640 -62.03 7.03 -0.07
CA GLN A 640 -62.95 6.02 -0.60
C GLN A 640 -63.51 6.43 -1.97
N GLU A 641 -63.82 7.71 -2.19
CA GLU A 641 -64.21 8.22 -3.52
C GLU A 641 -63.05 8.19 -4.52
N THR A 642 -61.81 8.42 -4.07
CA THR A 642 -60.63 8.22 -4.92
C THR A 642 -60.38 6.75 -5.24
N SER A 643 -60.82 5.83 -4.38
CA SER A 643 -60.72 4.38 -4.59
C SER A 643 -61.76 3.87 -5.60
N ASP A 644 -62.99 4.39 -5.55
CA ASP A 644 -64.06 3.98 -6.48
C ASP A 644 -63.85 4.53 -7.89
N ALA A 645 -63.33 5.76 -8.02
CA ALA A 645 -62.90 6.30 -9.33
C ALA A 645 -61.74 5.48 -9.93
N ALA A 646 -60.76 5.09 -9.11
CA ALA A 646 -59.65 4.25 -9.54
C ALA A 646 -60.11 2.83 -9.93
N SER A 647 -61.03 2.22 -9.18
CA SER A 647 -61.59 0.89 -9.47
C SER A 647 -62.47 0.86 -10.73
N ALA A 648 -63.21 1.93 -11.03
CA ALA A 648 -63.98 2.04 -12.26
C ALA A 648 -63.08 2.25 -13.50
N ILE A 649 -62.02 3.06 -13.38
CA ILE A 649 -61.01 3.19 -14.44
C ILE A 649 -60.31 1.84 -14.71
N LEU A 650 -60.02 1.08 -13.65
CA LEU A 650 -59.46 -0.28 -13.75
C LEU A 650 -60.38 -1.30 -14.42
N SER A 651 -61.70 -1.16 -14.37
CA SER A 651 -62.62 -2.09 -15.06
C SER A 651 -62.71 -1.87 -16.57
N TYR A 652 -62.19 -0.75 -17.08
CA TYR A 652 -62.14 -0.43 -18.52
C TYR A 652 -60.79 -0.79 -19.18
N LEU A 653 -59.83 -1.35 -18.43
CA LEU A 653 -58.48 -1.71 -18.89
C LEU A 653 -58.33 -3.15 -19.39
N ASP A 654 -59.41 -3.93 -19.50
CA ASP A 654 -59.35 -5.36 -19.86
C ASP A 654 -59.63 -5.58 -21.37
N VAL A 655 -58.66 -5.25 -22.23
CA VAL A 655 -58.38 -5.84 -23.57
C VAL A 655 -56.89 -5.75 -23.90
#